data_AF-A0AAU6JGE5-F1
#
_entry.id   AF-A0AAU6JGE5-F1
#
_cell.length_a   1.000
_cell.length_b   1.000
_cell.length_c   1.000
_cell.angle_alpha   90.00
_cell.angle_beta   90.00
_cell.angle_gamma   90.00
#
_symmetry.space_group_name_H-M   'P 1'
#
loop_
_entity.id
_entity.type
_entity.pdbx_description
1 polymer ?
#
loop_
_entity_poly.entity_id
_entity_poly.type
_entity_poly.pdbx_seq_one_letter_code
_entity_poly.pdbx_strand_id
1 'polypeptide(L)'
;MHPQRRRRVTRRFWTAVVAALALPLTMLATGTTPAQAAAVQCSVDYKTNDWGSGFTADLTITNRGTDVINGWTLTYAYAGNQKLSNGWNGTWSQSGQTVTVQNATYNATIAAGAAVSTGGQFTYSGTNAAPTSFAINGTTCAGAHQPPVTVLTSPVAGAVYSQGTAVPMAATAAAADNATITKIEFYDDTTLLGTDTTAPYTYSATGLAVGSHSLLAKAYDSLGASAPSTPVGITVASGPAVVAVPTQLGVQQGKTGTYDVKLSTQPSANVTVTTARASGNTGLSVTGGASLTFTPSNWNTAQKVTITANATGTGSAAFDSTATGHAKATVTVTELAASKVYDARFLDLYGKITNPASGYFSPEGIPYHSVETLIVEAPDHGHETTSEAYSYLLWLQAMYGKVTGDWTKFNGAWSIMEQYMIPTHADQPTNSFYNASKPATYAPEWDLPSQYPAALNTGVSVGTDPIAAELKTAYGTDDVYGMHWLQDVDNVYGYGNSPGKCEAGPTDTGPSYINTFQRGPQESVWETVPQPTCDAFKYGGTNGYLDLFTGDASYAKQWKFTNAPDADARAVQAAYWADVWAKQQGKGSDVSATVGKAAKMGDYLRYSMYDKYFKKIGNCVGPTACAAGTGKDASHYLMSWYYAWGGATDTSAGWAWRIGSSHTHGGYQNPLAAYALSSYADLKPKSATGQADWSTSLQRQIEFYRWLQSNEGAIAGGATNSWAGRYATPPTGTPTFYGMYYDEKPVYHDPPSNQWFGFQAWSMERVAEYYQQTGNAAAKTVLDKWVDWALSKTTINPDGTYRIPSTLQWSGAPDTWNATTPGANTGLHVTVADYTNDVGVAAAYAKTLTYYADRSGDTEAATTAKALLDGMWTNYQDSLGIAVPETRTDYNRFDDAVYVPSAWTGKMPNGDTVNSSSTFISLRSFYKNDPNWSKIEAYLAGGAAPSFTYHRFWAQADIALAMGSYAELLE
;
A
#
# COMPACT_ATOMS: atom_id res chain seq x y z
N MET A 1 96.43 -11.14 -48.91
CA MET A 1 96.99 -10.64 -47.63
C MET A 1 96.52 -11.54 -46.49
N HIS A 2 97.18 -11.46 -45.34
CA HIS A 2 96.98 -12.23 -44.10
C HIS A 2 97.14 -11.25 -42.90
N PRO A 3 96.92 -11.61 -41.60
CA PRO A 3 96.80 -12.97 -41.03
C PRO A 3 95.70 -13.23 -39.96
N GLN A 4 95.28 -14.51 -39.83
CA GLN A 4 94.91 -15.22 -38.55
C GLN A 4 93.66 -14.74 -37.76
N ARG A 5 93.01 -15.47 -36.82
CA ARG A 5 92.88 -16.88 -36.29
C ARG A 5 91.65 -16.84 -35.33
N ARG A 6 90.96 -17.85 -34.77
CA ARG A 6 90.85 -19.35 -34.58
C ARG A 6 89.33 -19.56 -34.16
N ARG A 7 88.65 -20.66 -33.79
CA ARG A 7 88.65 -22.16 -33.65
C ARG A 7 87.15 -22.49 -33.30
N ARG A 8 86.52 -23.68 -33.41
CA ARG A 8 86.63 -24.94 -34.20
C ARG A 8 85.45 -25.87 -33.75
N VAL A 9 85.20 -27.00 -34.45
CA VAL A 9 84.61 -28.29 -33.93
C VAL A 9 83.09 -28.32 -33.61
N THR A 10 82.25 -29.31 -34.05
CA THR A 10 82.31 -30.34 -35.13
C THR A 10 80.96 -31.09 -35.33
N ARG A 11 80.61 -31.49 -36.59
CA ARG A 11 80.11 -32.83 -37.07
C ARG A 11 78.80 -33.45 -36.45
N ARG A 12 77.98 -34.32 -37.11
CA ARG A 12 77.93 -34.97 -38.47
C ARG A 12 76.60 -35.76 -38.71
N PHE A 13 76.30 -36.06 -40.00
CA PHE A 13 75.59 -37.23 -40.60
C PHE A 13 74.15 -37.70 -40.18
N TRP A 14 73.21 -37.55 -41.13
CA TRP A 14 72.43 -38.60 -41.88
C TRP A 14 71.35 -39.54 -41.25
N THR A 15 70.24 -39.62 -42.02
CA THR A 15 69.37 -40.78 -42.41
C THR A 15 68.72 -41.77 -41.41
N ALA A 16 67.39 -41.85 -41.53
CA ALA A 16 66.58 -43.04 -41.86
C ALA A 16 66.35 -44.23 -40.86
N VAL A 17 65.05 -44.57 -40.72
CA VAL A 17 64.46 -45.94 -40.76
C VAL A 17 64.71 -46.91 -39.59
N VAL A 18 63.65 -47.03 -38.75
CA VAL A 18 63.06 -48.26 -38.18
C VAL A 18 63.76 -49.02 -37.03
N ALA A 19 62.91 -49.69 -36.22
CA ALA A 19 63.14 -50.76 -35.22
C ALA A 19 63.62 -50.37 -33.80
N ALA A 20 63.19 -51.06 -32.72
CA ALA A 20 62.02 -51.94 -32.50
C ALA A 20 61.83 -52.28 -30.99
N LEU A 21 60.70 -52.94 -30.64
CA LEU A 21 60.42 -53.73 -29.40
C LEU A 21 60.31 -52.94 -28.07
N ALA A 22 59.67 -53.43 -26.98
CA ALA A 22 58.51 -54.33 -26.80
C ALA A 22 57.96 -54.25 -25.34
N LEU A 23 56.72 -54.74 -25.14
CA LEU A 23 55.89 -54.89 -23.91
C LEU A 23 56.59 -55.64 -22.73
N PRO A 24 56.06 -55.68 -21.46
CA PRO A 24 54.66 -55.45 -21.04
C PRO A 24 54.33 -54.76 -19.66
N LEU A 25 53.05 -54.39 -19.51
CA LEU A 25 52.18 -54.31 -18.29
C LEU A 25 52.41 -53.36 -17.08
N THR A 26 51.25 -52.86 -16.58
CA THR A 26 50.87 -52.34 -15.25
C THR A 26 51.09 -50.88 -14.78
N MET A 27 49.95 -50.24 -14.48
CA MET A 27 49.62 -49.18 -13.48
C MET A 27 50.17 -47.73 -13.57
N LEU A 28 49.21 -46.80 -13.64
CA LEU A 28 49.08 -45.52 -12.91
C LEU A 28 50.33 -44.64 -12.71
N ALA A 29 50.46 -43.60 -13.55
CA ALA A 29 51.05 -42.32 -13.15
C ALA A 29 50.39 -41.15 -13.91
N THR A 30 50.27 -40.01 -13.23
CA THR A 30 49.62 -38.77 -13.70
C THR A 30 50.23 -38.16 -14.96
N GLY A 31 49.41 -37.91 -15.98
CA GLY A 31 49.70 -36.97 -17.07
C GLY A 31 48.76 -35.78 -16.99
N THR A 32 49.24 -34.62 -16.54
CA THR A 32 48.42 -33.41 -16.41
C THR A 32 48.07 -32.84 -17.78
N THR A 33 46.78 -32.71 -18.08
CA THR A 33 46.33 -31.67 -19.01
C THR A 33 46.76 -30.31 -18.47
N PRO A 34 47.12 -29.33 -19.33
CA PRO A 34 47.33 -27.97 -18.85
C PRO A 34 46.03 -27.47 -18.21
N ALA A 35 46.14 -26.88 -17.01
CA ALA A 35 44.99 -26.23 -16.39
C ALA A 35 44.45 -25.17 -17.35
N GLN A 36 43.15 -25.22 -17.62
CA GLN A 36 42.47 -24.07 -18.20
C GLN A 36 42.64 -22.93 -17.19
N ALA A 37 43.32 -21.84 -17.60
CA ALA A 37 43.31 -20.63 -16.81
C ALA A 37 41.85 -20.20 -16.66
N ALA A 38 41.39 -19.98 -15.42
CA ALA A 38 40.06 -19.47 -15.18
C ALA A 38 39.88 -18.18 -16.01
N ALA A 39 38.81 -18.13 -16.81
CA ALA A 39 38.58 -16.99 -17.69
C ALA A 39 38.49 -15.73 -16.83
N VAL A 40 39.33 -14.73 -17.13
CA VAL A 40 39.41 -13.50 -16.35
C VAL A 40 38.09 -12.74 -16.49
N GLN A 41 37.20 -12.90 -15.51
CA GLN A 41 35.96 -12.16 -15.42
C GLN A 41 36.26 -10.74 -14.96
N CYS A 42 36.07 -9.77 -15.85
CA CYS A 42 36.40 -8.37 -15.63
C CYS A 42 35.40 -7.48 -16.35
N SER A 43 35.05 -6.32 -15.77
CA SER A 43 34.37 -5.24 -16.50
C SER A 43 35.34 -4.08 -16.71
N VAL A 44 35.21 -3.37 -17.84
CA VAL A 44 35.98 -2.15 -18.12
C VAL A 44 35.01 -1.01 -18.41
N ASP A 45 34.84 -0.13 -17.43
CA ASP A 45 34.04 1.08 -17.56
C ASP A 45 34.87 2.14 -18.31
N TYR A 46 34.37 2.65 -19.44
CA TYR A 46 35.07 3.60 -20.31
C TYR A 46 34.31 4.94 -20.34
N LYS A 47 34.99 6.03 -19.99
CA LYS A 47 34.43 7.40 -20.00
C LYS A 47 35.35 8.35 -20.75
N THR A 48 34.80 9.37 -21.41
CA THR A 48 35.58 10.39 -22.13
C THR A 48 35.18 11.80 -21.73
N ASN A 49 36.15 12.71 -21.85
CA ASN A 49 35.94 14.15 -21.88
C ASN A 49 36.52 14.67 -23.20
N ASP A 50 35.64 15.15 -24.10
CA ASP A 50 35.95 15.42 -25.51
C ASP A 50 35.73 16.89 -25.85
N TRP A 51 36.67 17.49 -26.59
CA TRP A 51 36.65 18.88 -27.03
C TRP A 51 36.71 19.04 -28.57
N GLY A 52 36.31 18.03 -29.33
CA GLY A 52 36.03 18.11 -30.77
C GLY A 52 37.23 17.90 -31.71
N SER A 53 38.45 17.91 -31.18
CA SER A 53 39.68 17.54 -31.91
C SER A 53 40.60 16.61 -31.11
N GLY A 54 40.15 16.19 -29.93
CA GLY A 54 40.89 15.40 -28.97
C GLY A 54 40.06 15.20 -27.71
N PHE A 55 40.46 14.23 -26.90
CA PHE A 55 39.76 13.83 -25.69
C PHE A 55 40.71 13.20 -24.67
N THR A 56 40.32 13.18 -23.40
CA THR A 56 40.84 12.19 -22.44
C THR A 56 39.87 11.03 -22.35
N ALA A 57 40.41 9.83 -22.20
CA ALA A 57 39.66 8.62 -21.86
C ALA A 57 40.14 8.10 -20.50
N ASP A 58 39.21 7.92 -19.58
CA ASP A 58 39.45 7.31 -18.28
C ASP A 58 38.75 5.95 -18.24
N LEU A 59 39.48 4.92 -17.79
CA LEU A 59 39.01 3.54 -17.74
C LEU A 59 39.16 2.96 -16.35
N THR A 60 38.11 2.29 -15.87
CA THR A 60 38.13 1.56 -14.60
C THR A 60 37.97 0.06 -14.87
N ILE A 61 39.00 -0.72 -14.53
CA ILE A 61 39.04 -2.17 -14.66
C ILE A 61 38.59 -2.76 -13.33
N THR A 62 37.43 -3.42 -13.30
CA THR A 62 36.93 -4.13 -12.12
C THR A 62 37.10 -5.64 -12.29
N ASN A 63 37.69 -6.30 -11.30
CA ASN A 63 37.71 -7.76 -11.23
C ASN A 63 36.34 -8.27 -10.77
N ARG A 64 35.69 -9.09 -11.61
CA ARG A 64 34.36 -9.67 -11.35
C ARG A 64 34.41 -11.15 -11.01
N GLY A 65 35.58 -11.80 -11.13
CA GLY A 65 35.81 -13.18 -10.74
C GLY A 65 36.14 -13.35 -9.26
N THR A 66 36.20 -14.60 -8.80
CA THR A 66 36.59 -14.98 -7.43
C THR A 66 38.10 -14.94 -7.19
N ASP A 67 38.89 -15.07 -8.26
CA ASP A 67 40.35 -15.14 -8.19
C ASP A 67 40.99 -13.75 -8.32
N VAL A 68 42.12 -13.54 -7.65
CA VAL A 68 42.87 -12.27 -7.69
C VAL A 68 43.59 -12.11 -9.04
N ILE A 69 43.28 -11.07 -9.80
CA ILE A 69 44.06 -10.69 -10.99
C ILE A 69 45.40 -10.12 -10.48
N ASN A 70 46.52 -10.72 -10.90
CA ASN A 70 47.85 -10.27 -10.49
C ASN A 70 48.75 -10.04 -11.71
N GLY A 71 48.96 -8.76 -12.03
CA GLY A 71 49.42 -8.30 -13.35
C GLY A 71 48.25 -8.21 -14.33
N TRP A 72 48.10 -7.07 -14.99
CA TRP A 72 47.08 -6.87 -16.01
C TRP A 72 47.61 -6.09 -17.22
N THR A 73 47.19 -6.53 -18.41
CA THR A 73 47.43 -5.86 -19.68
C THR A 73 46.09 -5.67 -20.37
N LEU A 74 45.58 -4.44 -20.36
CA LEU A 74 44.38 -4.04 -21.07
C LEU A 74 44.70 -3.89 -22.56
N THR A 75 43.85 -4.42 -23.43
CA THR A 75 43.87 -4.19 -24.88
C THR A 75 42.48 -3.86 -25.39
N TYR A 76 42.37 -2.87 -26.28
CA TYR A 76 41.14 -2.51 -27.00
C TYR A 76 41.47 -1.85 -28.34
N ALA A 77 40.48 -1.60 -29.20
CA ALA A 77 40.71 -0.90 -30.47
C ALA A 77 39.58 0.09 -30.77
N TYR A 78 39.94 1.24 -31.35
CA TYR A 78 38.99 2.16 -31.96
C TYR A 78 38.62 1.71 -33.38
N ALA A 79 37.44 2.13 -33.86
CA ALA A 79 37.01 1.94 -35.24
C ALA A 79 37.32 3.13 -36.17
N GLY A 80 38.03 4.14 -35.66
CA GLY A 80 38.31 5.40 -36.34
C GLY A 80 39.77 5.83 -36.29
N ASN A 81 40.02 7.13 -36.48
CA ASN A 81 41.35 7.70 -36.61
C ASN A 81 42.01 8.15 -35.29
N GLN A 82 41.48 7.75 -34.13
CA GLN A 82 41.97 8.12 -32.80
C GLN A 82 43.45 7.77 -32.61
N LYS A 83 44.27 8.73 -32.18
CA LYS A 83 45.71 8.59 -31.92
C LYS A 83 46.11 8.97 -30.51
N LEU A 84 46.72 8.02 -29.81
CA LEU A 84 47.29 8.19 -28.47
C LEU A 84 48.36 9.29 -28.48
N SER A 85 48.25 10.21 -27.53
CA SER A 85 49.19 11.32 -27.33
C SER A 85 49.98 11.20 -26.02
N ASN A 86 49.32 10.76 -24.93
CA ASN A 86 49.96 10.47 -23.64
C ASN A 86 49.07 9.52 -22.80
N GLY A 87 49.59 8.93 -21.73
CA GLY A 87 48.83 8.11 -20.79
C GLY A 87 49.42 8.04 -19.38
N TRP A 88 48.60 7.67 -18.39
CA TRP A 88 48.94 7.60 -16.97
C TRP A 88 48.43 6.31 -16.31
N ASN A 89 48.93 6.03 -15.10
CA ASN A 89 48.61 4.84 -14.27
C ASN A 89 48.82 3.46 -14.95
N GLY A 90 49.60 3.43 -16.03
CA GLY A 90 50.02 2.25 -16.76
C GLY A 90 51.02 2.63 -17.86
N THR A 91 51.62 1.64 -18.51
CA THR A 91 52.48 1.82 -19.68
C THR A 91 51.62 1.72 -20.93
N TRP A 92 51.35 2.85 -21.57
CA TRP A 92 50.47 2.95 -22.74
C TRP A 92 51.23 2.80 -24.07
N SER A 93 50.59 2.16 -25.04
CA SER A 93 51.07 2.02 -26.41
C SER A 93 49.91 1.91 -27.41
N GLN A 94 50.15 2.24 -28.68
CA GLN A 94 49.17 2.05 -29.76
C GLN A 94 49.83 1.53 -31.03
N SER A 95 49.21 0.55 -31.68
CA SER A 95 49.61 0.01 -32.99
C SER A 95 48.40 -0.03 -33.93
N GLY A 96 48.48 0.65 -35.06
CA GLY A 96 47.33 0.82 -35.96
C GLY A 96 46.19 1.59 -35.27
N GLN A 97 45.11 0.89 -34.94
CA GLN A 97 43.97 1.39 -34.14
C GLN A 97 43.94 0.80 -32.71
N THR A 98 44.70 -0.28 -32.47
CA THR A 98 44.71 -1.03 -31.21
C THR A 98 45.55 -0.32 -30.16
N VAL A 99 44.97 -0.09 -28.98
CA VAL A 99 45.63 0.45 -27.78
C VAL A 99 45.92 -0.71 -26.82
N THR A 100 47.11 -0.71 -26.23
CA THR A 100 47.51 -1.66 -25.18
C THR A 100 48.11 -0.91 -24.00
N VAL A 101 47.64 -1.23 -22.79
CA VAL A 101 48.03 -0.61 -21.52
C VAL A 101 48.44 -1.70 -20.54
N GLN A 102 49.71 -1.72 -20.14
CA GLN A 102 50.18 -2.62 -19.08
C GLN A 102 50.12 -1.91 -17.72
N ASN A 103 49.80 -2.64 -16.64
CA ASN A 103 49.71 -2.10 -15.29
C ASN A 103 50.98 -1.36 -14.83
N ALA A 104 50.82 -0.38 -13.94
CA ALA A 104 51.93 0.14 -13.14
C ALA A 104 52.23 -0.81 -11.96
N THR A 105 53.40 -0.72 -11.34
CA THR A 105 53.80 -1.62 -10.25
C THR A 105 52.88 -1.53 -9.03
N TYR A 106 52.32 -0.34 -8.75
CA TYR A 106 51.47 -0.10 -7.57
C TYR A 106 50.00 -0.51 -7.74
N ASN A 107 49.52 -0.68 -8.98
CA ASN A 107 48.13 -1.09 -9.28
C ASN A 107 48.07 -2.46 -9.99
N ALA A 108 49.13 -3.27 -9.86
CA ALA A 108 49.27 -4.57 -10.52
C ALA A 108 48.22 -5.60 -10.09
N THR A 109 47.77 -5.54 -8.84
CA THR A 109 46.92 -6.56 -8.22
C THR A 109 45.50 -6.04 -8.03
N ILE A 110 44.50 -6.78 -8.52
CA ILE A 110 43.06 -6.47 -8.38
C ILE A 110 42.39 -7.65 -7.67
N ALA A 111 42.03 -7.47 -6.40
CA ALA A 111 41.28 -8.47 -5.63
C ALA A 111 39.88 -8.72 -6.22
N ALA A 112 39.26 -9.86 -5.90
CA ALA A 112 37.88 -10.15 -6.29
C ALA A 112 36.92 -9.03 -5.87
N GLY A 113 36.10 -8.53 -6.79
CA GLY A 113 35.20 -7.39 -6.58
C GLY A 113 35.86 -6.01 -6.52
N ALA A 114 37.19 -5.91 -6.50
CA ALA A 114 37.91 -4.64 -6.47
C ALA A 114 38.16 -4.08 -7.88
N ALA A 115 38.55 -2.80 -7.96
CA ALA A 115 38.81 -2.09 -9.21
C ALA A 115 40.07 -1.22 -9.17
N VAL A 116 40.65 -0.95 -10.35
CA VAL A 116 41.78 -0.02 -10.56
C VAL A 116 41.53 0.83 -11.80
N SER A 117 42.06 2.05 -11.84
CA SER A 117 41.81 2.99 -12.96
C SER A 117 43.07 3.48 -13.67
N THR A 118 42.95 3.66 -14.98
CA THR A 118 44.00 4.13 -15.90
C THR A 118 43.40 5.08 -16.94
N GLY A 119 44.16 6.05 -17.44
CA GLY A 119 43.64 7.01 -18.41
C GLY A 119 44.69 7.51 -19.41
N GLY A 120 44.21 8.08 -20.51
CA GLY A 120 45.08 8.57 -21.59
C GLY A 120 44.42 9.61 -22.48
N GLN A 121 45.26 10.44 -23.11
CA GLN A 121 44.84 11.53 -23.98
C GLN A 121 45.02 11.15 -25.45
N PHE A 122 44.03 11.50 -26.27
CA PHE A 122 43.95 11.15 -27.68
C PHE A 122 43.65 12.38 -28.56
N THR A 123 44.04 12.31 -29.83
CA THR A 123 43.63 13.23 -30.90
C THR A 123 42.84 12.46 -31.96
N TYR A 124 41.91 13.11 -32.66
CA TYR A 124 41.09 12.49 -33.70
C TYR A 124 40.53 13.56 -34.66
N SER A 125 39.82 13.16 -35.71
CA SER A 125 38.98 14.08 -36.49
C SER A 125 37.73 13.38 -37.05
N GLY A 126 36.60 14.08 -37.12
CA GLY A 126 35.31 13.50 -37.51
C GLY A 126 34.51 13.04 -36.30
N THR A 127 34.25 11.73 -36.18
CA THR A 127 33.41 11.13 -35.13
C THR A 127 34.24 10.34 -34.11
N ASN A 128 34.09 10.65 -32.82
CA ASN A 128 34.77 9.90 -31.76
C ASN A 128 33.94 8.70 -31.27
N ALA A 129 33.91 7.62 -32.05
CA ALA A 129 33.27 6.38 -31.64
C ALA A 129 34.09 5.65 -30.55
N ALA A 130 33.44 5.29 -29.44
CA ALA A 130 34.05 4.53 -28.35
C ALA A 130 34.41 3.09 -28.76
N PRO A 131 35.39 2.44 -28.09
CA PRO A 131 35.69 1.02 -28.31
C PRO A 131 34.52 0.14 -27.86
N THR A 132 34.15 -0.86 -28.68
CA THR A 132 33.04 -1.79 -28.38
C THR A 132 33.50 -3.09 -27.71
N SER A 133 34.79 -3.23 -27.40
CA SER A 133 35.36 -4.42 -26.77
C SER A 133 36.69 -4.10 -26.08
N PHE A 134 36.87 -4.64 -24.88
CA PHE A 134 38.06 -4.52 -24.05
C PHE A 134 38.49 -5.92 -23.59
N ALA A 135 39.79 -6.15 -23.43
CA ALA A 135 40.34 -7.42 -22.96
C ALA A 135 41.45 -7.22 -21.94
N ILE A 136 41.47 -8.02 -20.86
CA ILE A 136 42.54 -8.06 -19.85
C ILE A 136 43.32 -9.37 -20.01
N ASN A 137 44.64 -9.26 -20.13
CA ASN A 137 45.57 -10.39 -20.33
C ASN A 137 45.22 -11.28 -21.54
N GLY A 138 44.52 -10.72 -22.54
CA GLY A 138 44.04 -11.43 -23.72
C GLY A 138 42.67 -12.08 -23.59
N THR A 139 42.03 -12.02 -22.41
CA THR A 139 40.63 -12.45 -22.20
C THR A 139 39.71 -11.25 -22.34
N THR A 140 38.67 -11.34 -23.16
CA THR A 140 37.67 -10.27 -23.33
C THR A 140 36.91 -10.02 -22.02
N CYS A 141 36.90 -8.77 -21.55
CA CYS A 141 36.08 -8.30 -20.46
C CYS A 141 34.64 -8.09 -20.95
N ALA A 142 33.84 -9.15 -20.92
CA ALA A 142 32.38 -9.01 -20.93
C ALA A 142 31.93 -8.31 -19.64
N GLY A 143 30.80 -7.58 -19.67
CA GLY A 143 30.27 -6.89 -18.49
C GLY A 143 29.88 -7.85 -17.36
N ALA A 144 29.25 -7.31 -16.31
CA ALA A 144 28.54 -8.16 -15.36
C ALA A 144 27.43 -8.92 -16.13
N HIS A 145 27.65 -10.21 -16.35
CA HIS A 145 26.80 -11.07 -17.18
C HIS A 145 25.35 -10.96 -16.73
N GLN A 146 24.48 -10.50 -17.63
CA GLN A 146 23.10 -10.20 -17.30
C GLN A 146 22.31 -11.50 -17.03
N PRO A 147 21.63 -11.63 -15.88
CA PRO A 147 20.81 -12.80 -15.57
C PRO A 147 19.74 -13.07 -16.64
N PRO A 148 19.33 -14.33 -16.81
CA PRO A 148 18.43 -14.72 -17.90
C PRO A 148 17.02 -14.20 -17.65
N VAL A 149 16.45 -13.45 -18.59
CA VAL A 149 15.05 -13.01 -18.52
C VAL A 149 14.15 -14.23 -18.58
N THR A 150 13.40 -14.51 -17.51
CA THR A 150 12.54 -15.70 -17.38
C THR A 150 11.08 -15.28 -17.34
N VAL A 151 10.23 -15.95 -18.11
CA VAL A 151 8.77 -15.75 -18.11
C VAL A 151 8.10 -17.12 -17.99
N LEU A 152 7.27 -17.30 -16.95
CA LEU A 152 6.33 -18.41 -16.86
C LEU A 152 5.15 -18.08 -17.80
N THR A 153 5.01 -18.85 -18.88
CA THR A 153 4.02 -18.63 -19.95
C THR A 153 2.81 -19.56 -19.87
N SER A 154 2.87 -20.57 -19.00
CA SER A 154 1.75 -21.36 -18.52
C SER A 154 2.04 -21.77 -17.06
N PRO A 155 1.04 -21.82 -16.16
CA PRO A 155 -0.35 -21.41 -16.35
C PRO A 155 -0.52 -19.90 -16.55
N VAL A 156 -1.76 -19.45 -16.77
CA VAL A 156 -2.14 -18.03 -16.71
C VAL A 156 -2.63 -17.65 -15.32
N ALA A 157 -2.51 -16.38 -14.93
CA ALA A 157 -3.00 -15.90 -13.64
C ALA A 157 -4.52 -16.11 -13.49
N GLY A 158 -4.95 -16.52 -12.30
CA GLY A 158 -6.35 -16.87 -12.02
C GLY A 158 -6.84 -18.16 -12.71
N ALA A 159 -5.94 -18.95 -13.31
CA ALA A 159 -6.30 -20.29 -13.74
C ALA A 159 -6.66 -21.16 -12.52
N VAL A 160 -7.66 -22.03 -12.69
CA VAL A 160 -8.09 -22.95 -11.63
C VAL A 160 -7.84 -24.37 -12.10
N TYR A 161 -7.01 -25.12 -11.37
CA TYR A 161 -6.72 -26.52 -11.64
C TYR A 161 -7.45 -27.43 -10.67
N SER A 162 -7.43 -28.72 -10.96
CA SER A 162 -8.19 -29.75 -10.24
C SER A 162 -7.24 -30.60 -9.42
N GLN A 163 -7.56 -30.87 -8.16
CA GLN A 163 -6.73 -31.70 -7.29
C GLN A 163 -6.39 -33.04 -7.96
N GLY A 164 -5.10 -33.39 -8.00
CA GLY A 164 -4.59 -34.59 -8.67
C GLY A 164 -4.48 -34.51 -10.20
N THR A 165 -4.96 -33.43 -10.84
CA THR A 165 -4.63 -33.12 -12.24
C THR A 165 -3.28 -32.41 -12.29
N ALA A 166 -2.48 -32.72 -13.33
CA ALA A 166 -1.19 -32.08 -13.50
C ALA A 166 -1.32 -30.64 -14.00
N VAL A 167 -0.66 -29.68 -13.36
CA VAL A 167 -0.60 -28.28 -13.81
C VAL A 167 0.52 -28.13 -14.84
N PRO A 168 0.22 -27.75 -16.10
CA PRO A 168 1.24 -27.57 -17.12
C PRO A 168 1.96 -26.25 -16.90
N MET A 169 3.15 -26.33 -16.33
CA MET A 169 4.08 -25.21 -16.22
C MET A 169 4.91 -25.15 -17.50
N ALA A 170 4.94 -23.99 -18.16
CA ALA A 170 5.77 -23.75 -19.33
C ALA A 170 6.51 -22.43 -19.15
N ALA A 171 7.78 -22.38 -19.54
CA ALA A 171 8.58 -21.17 -19.39
C ALA A 171 9.42 -20.89 -20.63
N THR A 172 9.49 -19.61 -20.99
CA THR A 172 10.46 -19.10 -21.95
C THR A 172 11.51 -18.33 -21.18
N ALA A 173 12.79 -18.61 -21.44
CA ALA A 173 13.88 -17.82 -20.91
C ALA A 173 14.85 -17.40 -22.01
N ALA A 174 15.34 -16.17 -21.92
CA ALA A 174 16.32 -15.59 -22.82
C ALA A 174 17.61 -15.29 -22.06
N ALA A 175 18.70 -15.95 -22.43
CA ALA A 175 20.02 -15.66 -21.91
C ALA A 175 20.60 -14.44 -22.65
N ALA A 176 21.25 -13.55 -21.89
CA ALA A 176 21.96 -12.39 -22.42
C ALA A 176 23.43 -12.71 -22.74
N ASP A 177 24.18 -11.72 -23.23
CA ASP A 177 25.65 -11.71 -23.37
C ASP A 177 26.27 -12.92 -24.12
N ASN A 178 25.48 -13.59 -24.97
CA ASN A 178 25.81 -14.82 -25.71
C ASN A 178 25.93 -16.08 -24.83
N ALA A 179 25.44 -16.05 -23.59
CA ALA A 179 25.19 -17.25 -22.81
C ALA A 179 24.01 -18.06 -23.38
N THR A 180 23.80 -19.27 -22.86
CA THR A 180 22.67 -20.14 -23.21
C THR A 180 21.97 -20.63 -21.93
N ILE A 181 20.65 -20.83 -21.96
CA ILE A 181 19.90 -21.35 -20.82
C ILE A 181 20.27 -22.82 -20.59
N THR A 182 20.78 -23.15 -19.40
CA THR A 182 21.19 -24.51 -19.01
C THR A 182 20.08 -25.30 -18.34
N LYS A 183 19.21 -24.63 -17.58
CA LYS A 183 18.01 -25.22 -16.97
C LYS A 183 16.96 -24.17 -16.62
N ILE A 184 15.72 -24.61 -16.47
CA ILE A 184 14.67 -23.92 -15.72
C ILE A 184 14.21 -24.81 -14.58
N GLU A 185 14.10 -24.23 -13.39
CA GLU A 185 13.45 -24.84 -12.24
C GLU A 185 12.04 -24.29 -12.07
N PHE A 186 11.12 -25.12 -11.62
CA PHE A 186 9.71 -24.79 -11.44
C PHE A 186 9.31 -25.00 -9.97
N TYR A 187 8.62 -24.02 -9.39
CA TYR A 187 8.32 -23.94 -7.95
C TYR A 187 6.83 -23.68 -7.68
N ASP A 188 6.36 -24.14 -6.52
CA ASP A 188 5.11 -23.75 -5.86
C ASP A 188 5.49 -23.02 -4.56
N ASP A 189 5.18 -21.74 -4.48
CA ASP A 189 5.75 -20.79 -3.50
C ASP A 189 7.28 -20.91 -3.42
N THR A 190 7.81 -21.52 -2.34
CA THR A 190 9.25 -21.79 -2.15
C THR A 190 9.66 -23.24 -2.42
N THR A 191 8.71 -24.13 -2.73
CA THR A 191 8.95 -25.58 -2.89
C THR A 191 9.33 -25.89 -4.34
N LEU A 192 10.54 -26.42 -4.55
CA LEU A 192 10.98 -26.90 -5.85
C LEU A 192 10.17 -28.12 -6.28
N LEU A 193 9.40 -27.99 -7.36
CA LEU A 193 8.60 -29.06 -7.95
C LEU A 193 9.43 -29.90 -8.93
N GLY A 194 10.28 -29.26 -9.72
CA GLY A 194 11.10 -29.95 -10.71
C GLY A 194 12.03 -29.05 -11.53
N THR A 195 12.76 -29.67 -12.46
CA THR A 195 13.76 -29.01 -13.31
C THR A 195 13.69 -29.56 -14.72
N ASP A 196 13.77 -28.70 -15.72
CA ASP A 196 13.95 -29.05 -17.13
C ASP A 196 15.24 -28.42 -17.67
N THR A 197 15.98 -29.16 -18.50
CA THR A 197 17.25 -28.73 -19.13
C THR A 197 17.14 -28.54 -20.63
N THR A 198 15.95 -28.71 -21.24
CA THR A 198 15.80 -28.75 -22.71
C THR A 198 14.65 -27.86 -23.17
N ALA A 199 14.94 -26.87 -24.03
CA ALA A 199 13.90 -26.03 -24.62
C ALA A 199 13.02 -26.84 -25.61
N PRO A 200 11.68 -26.63 -25.66
CA PRO A 200 10.90 -25.69 -24.85
C PRO A 200 10.70 -26.18 -23.41
N TYR A 201 11.07 -25.34 -22.43
CA TYR A 201 11.11 -25.75 -21.03
C TYR A 201 9.70 -25.93 -20.47
N THR A 202 9.40 -27.15 -20.02
CA THR A 202 8.09 -27.53 -19.50
C THR A 202 8.19 -28.46 -18.31
N TYR A 203 7.23 -28.34 -17.41
CA TYR A 203 7.08 -29.22 -16.26
C TYR A 203 5.59 -29.46 -15.98
N SER A 204 5.26 -30.59 -15.37
CA SER A 204 3.87 -31.02 -15.17
C SER A 204 3.66 -31.28 -13.67
N ALA A 205 3.29 -30.23 -12.94
CA ALA A 205 3.24 -30.26 -11.49
C ALA A 205 2.08 -31.12 -10.99
N THR A 206 2.38 -32.11 -10.15
CA THR A 206 1.41 -33.08 -9.64
C THR A 206 1.43 -33.13 -8.12
N GLY A 207 0.29 -33.48 -7.51
CA GLY A 207 0.18 -33.58 -6.06
C GLY A 207 0.06 -32.27 -5.30
N LEU A 208 -0.16 -31.13 -5.99
CA LEU A 208 -0.53 -29.87 -5.35
C LEU A 208 -1.78 -30.05 -4.45
N ALA A 209 -1.84 -29.26 -3.38
CA ALA A 209 -2.90 -29.30 -2.37
C ALA A 209 -4.25 -28.77 -2.91
N VAL A 210 -5.22 -28.52 -2.03
CA VAL A 210 -6.40 -27.71 -2.37
C VAL A 210 -6.23 -26.35 -1.69
N GLY A 211 -6.27 -25.28 -2.48
CA GLY A 211 -6.01 -23.92 -2.03
C GLY A 211 -5.58 -22.99 -3.16
N SER A 212 -5.10 -21.80 -2.79
CA SER A 212 -4.35 -20.92 -3.70
C SER A 212 -2.88 -21.34 -3.72
N HIS A 213 -2.20 -21.11 -4.84
CA HIS A 213 -0.82 -21.51 -5.11
C HIS A 213 -0.11 -20.41 -5.92
N SER A 214 1.14 -20.05 -5.59
CA SER A 214 1.93 -19.07 -6.35
C SER A 214 3.00 -19.79 -7.16
N LEU A 215 2.71 -20.04 -8.45
CA LEU A 215 3.60 -20.83 -9.30
C LEU A 215 4.69 -19.97 -9.96
N LEU A 216 5.91 -20.48 -10.00
CA LEU A 216 7.10 -19.73 -10.41
C LEU A 216 8.03 -20.57 -11.31
N ALA A 217 8.62 -19.95 -12.33
CA ALA A 217 9.78 -20.48 -13.05
C ALA A 217 11.05 -19.67 -12.75
N LYS A 218 12.21 -20.34 -12.69
CA LYS A 218 13.52 -19.72 -12.48
C LYS A 218 14.55 -20.32 -13.44
N ALA A 219 15.02 -19.54 -14.41
CA ALA A 219 16.04 -20.01 -15.35
C ALA A 219 17.45 -19.80 -14.82
N TYR A 220 18.37 -20.63 -15.31
CA TYR A 220 19.81 -20.56 -15.10
C TYR A 220 20.50 -20.66 -16.46
N ASP A 221 21.65 -20.02 -16.62
CA ASP A 221 22.41 -20.01 -17.87
C ASP A 221 23.77 -20.73 -17.80
N SER A 222 24.53 -20.65 -18.88
CA SER A 222 25.84 -21.30 -19.07
C SER A 222 27.00 -20.58 -18.40
N LEU A 223 26.79 -19.39 -17.83
CA LEU A 223 27.76 -18.62 -17.06
C LEU A 223 27.43 -18.60 -15.56
N GLY A 224 26.29 -19.19 -15.16
CA GLY A 224 25.92 -19.48 -13.78
C GLY A 224 24.99 -18.45 -13.14
N ALA A 225 24.54 -17.43 -13.88
CA ALA A 225 23.51 -16.53 -13.37
C ALA A 225 22.11 -17.17 -13.46
N SER A 226 21.17 -16.62 -12.71
CA SER A 226 19.79 -17.10 -12.64
C SER A 226 18.83 -15.99 -12.27
N ALA A 227 17.62 -16.00 -12.82
CA ALA A 227 16.54 -15.10 -12.38
C ALA A 227 15.18 -15.82 -12.34
N PRO A 228 14.28 -15.44 -11.42
CA PRO A 228 12.90 -15.86 -11.43
C PRO A 228 12.09 -15.16 -12.54
N SER A 229 10.89 -15.66 -12.77
CA SER A 229 9.79 -14.94 -13.45
C SER A 229 8.98 -14.15 -12.43
N THR A 230 7.95 -13.42 -12.87
CA THR A 230 6.84 -13.08 -11.97
C THR A 230 6.13 -14.35 -11.51
N PRO A 231 5.71 -14.46 -10.24
CA PRO A 231 4.82 -15.54 -9.80
C PRO A 231 3.46 -15.46 -10.50
N VAL A 232 2.82 -16.61 -10.67
CA VAL A 232 1.48 -16.74 -11.25
C VAL A 232 0.56 -17.42 -10.25
N GLY A 233 -0.33 -16.62 -9.65
CA GLY A 233 -1.37 -17.12 -8.74
C GLY A 233 -2.39 -18.00 -9.48
N ILE A 234 -2.60 -19.21 -8.98
CA ILE A 234 -3.65 -20.14 -9.41
C ILE A 234 -4.44 -20.64 -8.20
N THR A 235 -5.59 -21.26 -8.45
CA THR A 235 -6.32 -22.03 -7.43
C THR A 235 -6.34 -23.50 -7.81
N VAL A 236 -5.90 -24.40 -6.93
CA VAL A 236 -6.17 -25.82 -7.08
C VAL A 236 -7.45 -26.13 -6.31
N ALA A 237 -8.57 -26.20 -7.04
CA ALA A 237 -9.85 -26.63 -6.51
C ALA A 237 -9.90 -28.16 -6.38
N SER A 238 -10.85 -28.70 -5.61
CA SER A 238 -11.02 -30.16 -5.44
C SER A 238 -11.56 -30.91 -6.68
N GLY A 239 -11.45 -30.31 -7.86
CA GLY A 239 -12.00 -30.78 -9.14
C GLY A 239 -11.99 -29.66 -10.18
N PRO A 240 -12.43 -29.89 -11.42
CA PRO A 240 -12.82 -28.82 -12.34
C PRO A 240 -13.89 -27.92 -11.70
N ALA A 241 -14.05 -26.67 -12.13
CA ALA A 241 -15.09 -25.80 -11.59
C ALA A 241 -15.94 -25.14 -12.68
N VAL A 242 -17.20 -24.86 -12.34
CA VAL A 242 -18.02 -23.86 -13.01
C VAL A 242 -17.67 -22.50 -12.40
N VAL A 243 -17.54 -21.46 -13.23
CA VAL A 243 -17.26 -20.08 -12.82
C VAL A 243 -18.41 -19.21 -13.30
N ALA A 244 -18.94 -18.33 -12.43
CA ALA A 244 -20.01 -17.40 -12.75
C ALA A 244 -19.63 -15.97 -12.35
N VAL A 245 -19.95 -14.99 -13.20
CA VAL A 245 -19.69 -13.56 -12.97
C VAL A 245 -20.88 -12.72 -13.49
N PRO A 246 -21.40 -11.76 -12.72
CA PRO A 246 -21.12 -11.50 -11.32
C PRO A 246 -21.68 -12.60 -10.40
N THR A 247 -21.16 -12.68 -9.16
CA THR A 247 -21.63 -13.60 -8.11
C THR A 247 -22.85 -13.05 -7.35
N GLN A 248 -23.16 -11.77 -7.54
CA GLN A 248 -24.30 -11.03 -7.00
C GLN A 248 -25.03 -10.37 -8.17
N LEU A 249 -26.37 -10.40 -8.20
CA LEU A 249 -27.15 -9.83 -9.30
C LEU A 249 -28.45 -9.19 -8.79
N GLY A 250 -28.60 -7.88 -8.97
CA GLY A 250 -29.89 -7.21 -8.80
C GLY A 250 -30.79 -7.43 -10.01
N VAL A 251 -32.04 -7.88 -9.81
CA VAL A 251 -33.05 -7.99 -10.86
C VAL A 251 -34.31 -7.23 -10.44
N GLN A 252 -34.59 -6.13 -11.13
CA GLN A 252 -35.82 -5.35 -10.92
C GLN A 252 -37.08 -6.17 -11.25
N GLN A 253 -38.13 -5.96 -10.48
CA GLN A 253 -39.46 -6.55 -10.70
C GLN A 253 -39.92 -6.43 -12.17
N GLY A 254 -40.33 -7.55 -12.75
CA GLY A 254 -40.78 -7.65 -14.14
C GLY A 254 -39.66 -7.47 -15.18
N LYS A 255 -38.38 -7.52 -14.78
CA LYS A 255 -37.22 -7.45 -15.69
C LYS A 255 -36.42 -8.76 -15.68
N THR A 256 -35.47 -8.83 -16.60
CA THR A 256 -34.44 -9.86 -16.72
C THR A 256 -33.07 -9.30 -16.33
N GLY A 257 -32.33 -10.02 -15.48
CA GLY A 257 -30.88 -9.87 -15.35
C GLY A 257 -30.16 -11.05 -16.01
N THR A 258 -28.87 -10.89 -16.30
CA THR A 258 -28.02 -11.99 -16.81
C THR A 258 -26.70 -12.05 -16.08
N TYR A 259 -26.22 -13.26 -15.82
CA TYR A 259 -24.83 -13.49 -15.43
C TYR A 259 -24.15 -14.43 -16.44
N ASP A 260 -22.84 -14.27 -16.59
CA ASP A 260 -22.01 -15.07 -17.48
C ASP A 260 -21.46 -16.30 -16.75
N VAL A 261 -21.50 -17.44 -17.43
CA VAL A 261 -20.95 -18.72 -16.95
C VAL A 261 -19.87 -19.21 -17.90
N LYS A 262 -18.79 -19.77 -17.34
CA LYS A 262 -17.74 -20.50 -18.07
C LYS A 262 -17.25 -21.70 -17.23
N LEU A 263 -16.41 -22.55 -17.80
CA LEU A 263 -15.63 -23.51 -17.03
C LEU A 263 -14.29 -22.92 -16.60
N SER A 264 -13.70 -23.52 -15.57
CA SER A 264 -12.40 -23.12 -15.02
C SER A 264 -11.20 -23.80 -15.72
N THR A 265 -11.44 -24.94 -16.37
CA THR A 265 -10.46 -25.71 -17.16
C THR A 265 -11.02 -26.11 -18.52
N GLN A 266 -10.12 -26.43 -19.46
CA GLN A 266 -10.49 -27.08 -20.72
C GLN A 266 -10.95 -28.52 -20.46
N PRO A 267 -12.20 -28.90 -20.77
CA PRO A 267 -12.66 -30.27 -20.61
C PRO A 267 -12.18 -31.13 -21.79
N SER A 268 -12.04 -32.43 -21.57
CA SER A 268 -11.68 -33.42 -22.59
C SER A 268 -12.85 -33.85 -23.49
N ALA A 269 -14.08 -33.49 -23.12
CA ALA A 269 -15.32 -33.77 -23.84
C ALA A 269 -16.33 -32.63 -23.59
N ASN A 270 -17.52 -32.68 -24.20
CA ASN A 270 -18.56 -31.69 -23.95
C ASN A 270 -19.13 -31.85 -22.53
N VAL A 271 -19.09 -30.77 -21.75
CA VAL A 271 -19.69 -30.65 -20.42
C VAL A 271 -21.01 -29.91 -20.53
N THR A 272 -22.05 -30.42 -19.87
CA THR A 272 -23.32 -29.71 -19.72
C THR A 272 -23.39 -29.10 -18.32
N VAL A 273 -23.48 -27.78 -18.24
CA VAL A 273 -23.74 -27.05 -17.00
C VAL A 273 -25.25 -26.80 -16.91
N THR A 274 -25.87 -27.30 -15.85
CA THR A 274 -27.28 -27.12 -15.54
C THR A 274 -27.44 -26.09 -14.42
N THR A 275 -28.28 -25.08 -14.64
CA THR A 275 -28.52 -23.99 -13.70
C THR A 275 -29.92 -24.05 -13.12
N ALA A 276 -30.05 -24.05 -11.79
CA ALA A 276 -31.32 -24.09 -11.08
C ALA A 276 -31.31 -23.23 -9.82
N ARG A 277 -32.50 -22.76 -9.39
CA ARG A 277 -32.68 -22.09 -8.09
C ARG A 277 -32.54 -23.13 -6.97
N ALA A 278 -31.52 -23.00 -6.15
CA ALA A 278 -31.24 -23.89 -5.02
C ALA A 278 -32.03 -23.52 -3.76
N SER A 279 -32.24 -22.23 -3.50
CA SER A 279 -32.98 -21.75 -2.32
C SER A 279 -33.48 -20.30 -2.48
N GLY A 280 -34.26 -19.83 -1.50
CA GLY A 280 -34.70 -18.43 -1.38
C GLY A 280 -35.93 -18.06 -2.22
N ASN A 281 -36.03 -16.77 -2.56
CA ASN A 281 -37.19 -16.14 -3.18
C ASN A 281 -37.71 -16.91 -4.42
N THR A 282 -38.97 -17.33 -4.37
CA THR A 282 -39.61 -18.11 -5.43
C THR A 282 -40.01 -17.30 -6.66
N GLY A 283 -40.04 -15.97 -6.56
CA GLY A 283 -40.32 -15.03 -7.66
C GLY A 283 -39.16 -14.81 -8.64
N LEU A 284 -37.96 -15.25 -8.30
CA LEU A 284 -36.80 -15.25 -9.21
C LEU A 284 -36.70 -16.60 -9.93
N SER A 285 -36.61 -16.60 -11.26
CA SER A 285 -36.64 -17.84 -12.08
C SER A 285 -35.64 -17.83 -13.23
N VAL A 286 -35.06 -19.00 -13.55
CA VAL A 286 -34.19 -19.16 -14.73
C VAL A 286 -35.06 -19.22 -15.99
N THR A 287 -34.90 -18.27 -16.90
CA THR A 287 -35.65 -18.20 -18.17
C THR A 287 -34.78 -18.34 -19.41
N GLY A 288 -33.45 -18.28 -19.25
CA GLY A 288 -32.46 -18.57 -20.28
C GLY A 288 -31.21 -19.18 -19.66
N GLY A 289 -30.49 -20.03 -20.41
CA GLY A 289 -29.25 -20.67 -19.91
C GLY A 289 -29.46 -21.69 -18.78
N ALA A 290 -30.66 -22.25 -18.62
CA ALA A 290 -30.92 -23.33 -17.65
C ALA A 290 -30.11 -24.62 -17.94
N SER A 291 -29.67 -24.81 -19.19
CA SER A 291 -28.69 -25.80 -19.61
C SER A 291 -27.76 -25.16 -20.64
N LEU A 292 -26.45 -25.20 -20.39
CA LEU A 292 -25.40 -24.64 -21.23
C LEU A 292 -24.39 -25.73 -21.57
N THR A 293 -23.86 -25.74 -22.80
CA THR A 293 -22.90 -26.76 -23.25
C THR A 293 -21.55 -26.14 -23.54
N PHE A 294 -20.53 -26.60 -22.82
CA PHE A 294 -19.14 -26.19 -22.95
C PHE A 294 -18.34 -27.31 -23.60
N THR A 295 -17.74 -27.02 -24.75
CA THR A 295 -16.89 -27.92 -25.52
C THR A 295 -15.42 -27.71 -25.16
N PRO A 296 -14.50 -28.60 -25.57
CA PRO A 296 -13.07 -28.35 -25.48
C PRO A 296 -12.60 -27.06 -26.20
N SER A 297 -13.42 -26.45 -27.07
CA SER A 297 -13.08 -25.25 -27.86
C SER A 297 -13.77 -23.95 -27.41
N ASN A 298 -14.78 -24.00 -26.52
CA ASN A 298 -15.48 -22.79 -26.03
C ASN A 298 -15.62 -22.74 -24.50
N TRP A 299 -14.96 -23.63 -23.75
CA TRP A 299 -15.06 -23.75 -22.29
C TRP A 299 -14.82 -22.45 -21.51
N ASN A 300 -13.92 -21.60 -21.98
CA ASN A 300 -13.57 -20.30 -21.40
C ASN A 300 -14.41 -19.14 -21.95
N THR A 301 -15.18 -19.37 -23.01
CA THR A 301 -16.10 -18.38 -23.59
C THR A 301 -17.34 -18.27 -22.72
N ALA A 302 -17.61 -17.06 -22.22
CA ALA A 302 -18.79 -16.76 -21.43
C ALA A 302 -20.11 -17.13 -22.17
N GLN A 303 -20.99 -17.85 -21.49
CA GLN A 303 -22.36 -18.14 -21.94
C GLN A 303 -23.36 -17.65 -20.89
N LYS A 304 -24.44 -16.99 -21.32
CA LYS A 304 -25.36 -16.28 -20.42
C LYS A 304 -26.42 -17.19 -19.79
N VAL A 305 -26.54 -17.11 -18.47
CA VAL A 305 -27.77 -17.43 -17.73
C VAL A 305 -28.64 -16.16 -17.70
N THR A 306 -29.95 -16.32 -17.85
CA THR A 306 -30.94 -15.24 -17.72
C THR A 306 -31.90 -15.55 -16.59
N ILE A 307 -32.03 -14.62 -15.64
CA ILE A 307 -32.92 -14.71 -14.48
C ILE A 307 -34.00 -13.64 -14.61
N THR A 308 -35.27 -14.03 -14.47
CA THR A 308 -36.43 -13.12 -14.48
C THR A 308 -36.99 -12.97 -13.07
N ALA A 309 -37.27 -11.74 -12.67
CA ALA A 309 -38.07 -11.43 -11.48
C ALA A 309 -39.56 -11.31 -11.85
N ASN A 310 -40.42 -11.75 -10.93
CA ASN A 310 -41.86 -11.49 -11.00
C ASN A 310 -42.17 -9.99 -10.96
N ALA A 311 -43.41 -9.61 -11.26
CA ALA A 311 -43.84 -8.20 -11.20
C ALA A 311 -43.97 -7.65 -9.76
N THR A 312 -43.87 -8.51 -8.74
CA THR A 312 -44.01 -8.18 -7.32
C THR A 312 -43.26 -9.22 -6.46
N GLY A 313 -42.40 -8.75 -5.56
CA GLY A 313 -41.63 -9.58 -4.63
C GLY A 313 -40.41 -8.84 -4.09
N THR A 314 -39.70 -9.42 -3.13
CA THR A 314 -38.54 -8.80 -2.46
C THR A 314 -37.57 -9.86 -1.96
N GLY A 315 -36.28 -9.55 -1.98
CA GLY A 315 -35.24 -10.39 -1.39
C GLY A 315 -34.73 -11.49 -2.32
N SER A 316 -33.79 -12.28 -1.80
CA SER A 316 -32.83 -13.00 -2.64
C SER A 316 -33.08 -14.50 -2.79
N ALA A 317 -32.53 -15.07 -3.86
CA ALA A 317 -32.49 -16.49 -4.17
C ALA A 317 -31.10 -16.91 -4.63
N ALA A 318 -30.65 -18.10 -4.20
CA ALA A 318 -29.39 -18.67 -4.65
C ALA A 318 -29.62 -19.55 -5.90
N PHE A 319 -28.83 -19.33 -6.94
CA PHE A 319 -28.85 -20.11 -8.17
C PHE A 319 -27.54 -20.89 -8.30
N ASP A 320 -27.65 -22.20 -8.37
CA ASP A 320 -26.51 -23.11 -8.52
C ASP A 320 -26.36 -23.48 -10.01
N SER A 321 -25.21 -23.16 -10.58
CA SER A 321 -24.77 -23.63 -11.90
C SER A 321 -23.81 -24.81 -11.69
N THR A 322 -24.25 -26.01 -12.09
CA THR A 322 -23.68 -27.30 -11.70
C THR A 322 -23.31 -28.15 -12.91
N ALA A 323 -22.25 -28.95 -12.82
CA ALA A 323 -21.92 -29.96 -13.82
C ALA A 323 -21.31 -31.21 -13.15
N THR A 324 -21.51 -32.38 -13.75
CA THR A 324 -20.97 -33.64 -13.22
C THR A 324 -19.45 -33.57 -13.11
N GLY A 325 -18.92 -33.92 -11.92
CA GLY A 325 -17.49 -33.85 -11.64
C GLY A 325 -16.91 -32.43 -11.53
N HIS A 326 -17.74 -31.39 -11.52
CA HIS A 326 -17.30 -30.01 -11.34
C HIS A 326 -17.78 -29.43 -9.99
N ALA A 327 -16.96 -28.61 -9.35
CA ALA A 327 -17.40 -27.70 -8.30
C ALA A 327 -18.43 -26.71 -8.90
N LYS A 328 -19.51 -26.46 -8.16
CA LYS A 328 -20.58 -25.56 -8.59
C LYS A 328 -20.19 -24.09 -8.46
N ALA A 329 -20.73 -23.25 -9.34
CA ALA A 329 -20.85 -21.83 -9.07
C ALA A 329 -22.20 -21.55 -8.41
N THR A 330 -22.25 -20.62 -7.46
CA THR A 330 -23.50 -20.14 -6.85
C THR A 330 -23.58 -18.63 -7.03
N VAL A 331 -24.64 -18.15 -7.69
CA VAL A 331 -24.94 -16.71 -7.82
C VAL A 331 -26.11 -16.38 -6.92
N THR A 332 -25.96 -15.32 -6.10
CA THR A 332 -27.06 -14.77 -5.31
C THR A 332 -27.76 -13.70 -6.13
N VAL A 333 -29.05 -13.85 -6.36
CA VAL A 333 -29.85 -12.91 -7.14
C VAL A 333 -30.88 -12.28 -6.22
N THR A 334 -31.02 -10.95 -6.24
CA THR A 334 -31.92 -10.18 -5.38
C THR A 334 -33.03 -9.54 -6.20
N GLU A 335 -34.29 -9.75 -5.81
CA GLU A 335 -35.43 -9.06 -6.43
C GLU A 335 -35.53 -7.63 -5.89
N LEU A 336 -35.35 -6.66 -6.79
CA LEU A 336 -35.36 -5.22 -6.51
C LEU A 336 -36.68 -4.58 -6.95
N ALA A 337 -37.08 -3.47 -6.31
CA ALA A 337 -38.23 -2.69 -6.75
C ALA A 337 -38.00 -2.07 -8.15
N ALA A 338 -39.07 -1.94 -8.94
CA ALA A 338 -38.97 -1.54 -10.36
C ALA A 338 -38.42 -0.12 -10.62
N SER A 339 -38.35 0.77 -9.61
CA SER A 339 -37.76 2.11 -9.75
C SER A 339 -36.26 2.18 -9.46
N LYS A 340 -35.71 1.23 -8.68
CA LYS A 340 -34.36 1.34 -8.11
C LYS A 340 -33.30 0.90 -9.12
N VAL A 341 -32.73 1.84 -9.86
CA VAL A 341 -31.63 1.59 -10.81
C VAL A 341 -30.30 1.55 -10.06
N TYR A 342 -30.11 2.41 -9.04
CA TYR A 342 -28.82 2.54 -8.38
C TYR A 342 -28.58 1.44 -7.32
N ASP A 343 -29.63 0.81 -6.75
CA ASP A 343 -29.48 -0.43 -5.97
C ASP A 343 -28.93 -1.58 -6.84
N ALA A 344 -29.26 -1.61 -8.14
CA ALA A 344 -28.71 -2.60 -9.08
C ALA A 344 -27.23 -2.33 -9.42
N ARG A 345 -26.86 -1.05 -9.59
CA ARG A 345 -25.45 -0.62 -9.73
C ARG A 345 -24.62 -0.95 -8.49
N PHE A 346 -25.18 -0.71 -7.31
CA PHE A 346 -24.59 -1.11 -6.04
C PHE A 346 -24.30 -2.63 -6.01
N LEU A 347 -25.28 -3.48 -6.33
CA LEU A 347 -25.10 -4.94 -6.29
C LEU A 347 -24.09 -5.46 -7.32
N ASP A 348 -23.99 -4.85 -8.51
CA ASP A 348 -22.98 -5.20 -9.50
C ASP A 348 -21.56 -4.83 -9.03
N LEU A 349 -21.35 -3.58 -8.59
CA LEU A 349 -20.05 -3.13 -8.08
C LEU A 349 -19.65 -3.87 -6.80
N TYR A 350 -20.58 -4.10 -5.87
CA TYR A 350 -20.38 -4.98 -4.71
C TYR A 350 -19.99 -6.39 -5.16
N GLY A 351 -20.59 -6.91 -6.23
CA GLY A 351 -20.24 -8.18 -6.86
C GLY A 351 -18.83 -8.20 -7.47
N LYS A 352 -18.35 -7.08 -8.03
CA LYS A 352 -16.95 -6.94 -8.46
C LYS A 352 -15.99 -6.90 -7.26
N ILE A 353 -16.30 -6.10 -6.23
CA ILE A 353 -15.47 -5.94 -5.02
C ILE A 353 -15.33 -7.26 -4.27
N THR A 354 -16.45 -7.98 -4.03
CA THR A 354 -16.47 -9.21 -3.22
C THR A 354 -16.20 -10.50 -4.01
N ASN A 355 -15.82 -10.38 -5.29
CA ASN A 355 -15.30 -11.49 -6.07
C ASN A 355 -13.81 -11.72 -5.72
N PRO A 356 -13.41 -12.91 -5.21
CA PRO A 356 -12.00 -13.18 -4.88
C PRO A 356 -11.05 -13.05 -6.07
N ALA A 357 -11.52 -13.27 -7.30
CA ALA A 357 -10.72 -13.09 -8.50
C ALA A 357 -10.43 -11.61 -8.85
N SER A 358 -11.01 -10.65 -8.11
CA SER A 358 -10.73 -9.22 -8.24
C SER A 358 -9.63 -8.74 -7.29
N GLY A 359 -9.13 -9.57 -6.37
CA GLY A 359 -7.95 -9.25 -5.55
C GLY A 359 -8.11 -8.24 -4.42
N TYR A 360 -9.32 -7.74 -4.11
CA TYR A 360 -9.55 -6.75 -3.04
C TYR A 360 -9.28 -7.25 -1.61
N PHE A 361 -9.18 -8.56 -1.39
CA PHE A 361 -9.13 -9.17 -0.07
C PHE A 361 -8.05 -10.26 0.02
N SER A 362 -7.42 -10.36 1.18
CA SER A 362 -6.55 -11.48 1.54
C SER A 362 -7.34 -12.79 1.74
N PRO A 363 -6.67 -13.95 1.86
CA PRO A 363 -7.32 -15.23 2.18
C PRO A 363 -8.17 -15.23 3.46
N GLU A 364 -7.83 -14.37 4.43
CA GLU A 364 -8.54 -14.15 5.71
C GLU A 364 -9.82 -13.32 5.56
N GLY A 365 -10.05 -12.72 4.38
CA GLY A 365 -11.14 -11.77 4.14
C GLY A 365 -10.83 -10.34 4.60
N ILE A 366 -9.56 -10.00 4.78
CA ILE A 366 -9.10 -8.66 5.15
C ILE A 366 -9.02 -7.81 3.87
N PRO A 367 -9.64 -6.61 3.81
CA PRO A 367 -9.53 -5.75 2.64
C PRO A 367 -8.11 -5.19 2.57
N TYR A 368 -7.47 -5.24 1.40
CA TYR A 368 -6.23 -4.48 1.15
C TYR A 368 -6.54 -2.98 0.98
N HIS A 369 -5.54 -2.10 1.02
CA HIS A 369 -5.72 -0.69 0.64
C HIS A 369 -6.08 -0.56 -0.84
N SER A 370 -5.45 -1.35 -1.71
CA SER A 370 -5.76 -1.46 -3.15
C SER A 370 -5.46 -2.85 -3.70
N VAL A 371 -6.06 -3.19 -4.85
CA VAL A 371 -5.75 -4.42 -5.61
C VAL A 371 -4.33 -4.37 -6.20
N GLU A 372 -3.83 -3.18 -6.51
CA GLU A 372 -2.46 -2.98 -6.97
C GLU A 372 -1.51 -2.78 -5.79
N THR A 373 -0.41 -3.53 -5.77
CA THR A 373 0.65 -3.48 -4.76
C THR A 373 1.48 -2.19 -4.79
N LEU A 374 1.80 -1.67 -5.99
CA LEU A 374 2.63 -0.47 -6.15
C LEU A 374 1.81 0.82 -5.98
N ILE A 375 1.61 1.23 -4.73
CA ILE A 375 1.00 2.51 -4.35
C ILE A 375 1.65 3.06 -3.08
N VAL A 376 1.83 4.39 -3.03
CA VAL A 376 2.41 5.10 -1.88
C VAL A 376 1.66 6.42 -1.71
N GLU A 377 1.02 6.65 -0.56
CA GLU A 377 0.22 7.88 -0.33
C GLU A 377 -0.11 8.18 1.15
N ALA A 378 -0.36 7.15 1.96
CA ALA A 378 -0.49 7.24 3.41
C ALA A 378 -0.11 5.90 4.07
N PRO A 379 -0.67 4.74 3.64
CA PRO A 379 0.12 3.53 3.52
C PRO A 379 1.21 3.71 2.44
N ASP A 380 2.26 2.90 2.53
CA ASP A 380 3.40 2.89 1.59
C ASP A 380 3.52 1.59 0.76
N HIS A 381 2.59 0.66 0.92
CA HIS A 381 2.36 -0.47 0.02
C HIS A 381 0.87 -0.86 -0.07
N GLY A 382 0.40 -1.26 -1.26
CA GLY A 382 -1.04 -1.44 -1.54
C GLY A 382 -1.70 -2.62 -0.83
N HIS A 383 -0.91 -3.64 -0.48
CA HIS A 383 -1.35 -4.77 0.36
C HIS A 383 -1.04 -4.55 1.86
N GLU A 384 -0.67 -3.35 2.27
CA GLU A 384 -1.05 -2.91 3.60
C GLU A 384 -2.58 -2.71 3.65
N THR A 385 -3.13 -2.60 4.86
CA THR A 385 -4.50 -2.19 5.10
C THR A 385 -4.56 -1.18 6.22
N THR A 386 -5.68 -0.47 6.29
CA THR A 386 -5.91 0.59 7.26
C THR A 386 -7.22 0.39 8.01
N SER A 387 -7.29 0.95 9.21
CA SER A 387 -8.56 1.10 9.94
C SER A 387 -9.64 1.78 9.09
N GLU A 388 -9.24 2.68 8.20
CA GLU A 388 -10.10 3.28 7.19
C GLU A 388 -10.71 2.21 6.26
N ALA A 389 -9.90 1.35 5.64
CA ALA A 389 -10.40 0.26 4.77
C ALA A 389 -11.38 -0.67 5.52
N TYR A 390 -11.08 -1.04 6.77
CA TYR A 390 -12.02 -1.77 7.63
C TYR A 390 -13.33 -1.01 7.88
N SER A 391 -13.27 0.30 8.14
CA SER A 391 -14.46 1.13 8.36
C SER A 391 -15.32 1.30 7.10
N TYR A 392 -14.71 1.34 5.91
CA TYR A 392 -15.43 1.29 4.63
C TYR A 392 -16.00 -0.10 4.34
N LEU A 393 -15.33 -1.20 4.73
CA LEU A 393 -15.89 -2.55 4.62
C LEU A 393 -17.16 -2.68 5.48
N LEU A 394 -17.12 -2.21 6.74
CA LEU A 394 -18.30 -2.18 7.60
C LEU A 394 -19.47 -1.42 6.95
N TRP A 395 -19.20 -0.26 6.36
CA TRP A 395 -20.22 0.57 5.73
C TRP A 395 -20.78 -0.06 4.45
N LEU A 396 -19.92 -0.60 3.59
CA LEU A 396 -20.30 -1.36 2.39
C LEU A 396 -21.22 -2.54 2.75
N GLN A 397 -20.92 -3.24 3.85
CA GLN A 397 -21.74 -4.36 4.32
C GLN A 397 -23.02 -3.93 5.03
N ALA A 398 -23.05 -2.75 5.65
CA ALA A 398 -24.29 -2.15 6.14
C ALA A 398 -25.26 -1.82 4.99
N MET A 399 -24.75 -1.23 3.90
CA MET A 399 -25.53 -0.96 2.68
C MET A 399 -25.97 -2.27 1.98
N TYR A 400 -25.13 -3.31 1.98
CA TYR A 400 -25.54 -4.63 1.49
C TYR A 400 -26.71 -5.21 2.32
N GLY A 401 -26.68 -5.02 3.64
CA GLY A 401 -27.79 -5.33 4.53
C GLY A 401 -29.06 -4.53 4.21
N LYS A 402 -28.95 -3.22 3.93
CA LYS A 402 -30.07 -2.38 3.48
C LYS A 402 -30.71 -2.88 2.18
N VAL A 403 -29.90 -3.21 1.17
CA VAL A 403 -30.38 -3.60 -0.17
C VAL A 403 -30.91 -5.04 -0.23
N THR A 404 -30.33 -5.97 0.52
CA THR A 404 -30.66 -7.42 0.42
C THR A 404 -31.43 -7.97 1.62
N GLY A 405 -31.32 -7.33 2.78
CA GLY A 405 -31.75 -7.85 4.07
C GLY A 405 -30.82 -8.90 4.68
N ASP A 406 -29.63 -9.15 4.13
CA ASP A 406 -28.62 -10.05 4.71
C ASP A 406 -27.61 -9.28 5.59
N TRP A 407 -27.90 -9.23 6.89
CA TRP A 407 -27.05 -8.63 7.91
C TRP A 407 -25.87 -9.52 8.36
N THR A 408 -25.76 -10.76 7.85
CA THR A 408 -24.64 -11.64 8.25
C THR A 408 -23.29 -11.09 7.82
N LYS A 409 -23.24 -10.34 6.71
CA LYS A 409 -22.00 -9.76 6.19
C LYS A 409 -21.47 -8.61 7.03
N PHE A 410 -22.36 -7.75 7.54
CA PHE A 410 -22.01 -6.66 8.46
C PHE A 410 -21.40 -7.22 9.77
N ASN A 411 -22.06 -8.21 10.37
CA ASN A 411 -21.55 -8.90 11.55
C ASN A 411 -20.25 -9.67 11.29
N GLY A 412 -20.09 -10.25 10.09
CA GLY A 412 -18.86 -10.90 9.65
C GLY A 412 -17.69 -9.91 9.57
N ALA A 413 -17.87 -8.78 8.86
CA ALA A 413 -16.86 -7.73 8.75
C ALA A 413 -16.42 -7.18 10.11
N TRP A 414 -17.35 -6.97 11.06
CA TRP A 414 -17.00 -6.57 12.43
C TRP A 414 -16.17 -7.64 13.16
N SER A 415 -16.45 -8.92 12.91
CA SER A 415 -15.70 -10.03 13.51
C SER A 415 -14.28 -10.10 12.96
N ILE A 416 -14.06 -9.86 11.65
CA ILE A 416 -12.73 -9.77 11.04
C ILE A 416 -11.97 -8.56 11.61
N MET A 417 -12.62 -7.39 11.74
CA MET A 417 -12.03 -6.20 12.37
C MET A 417 -11.61 -6.44 13.82
N GLU A 418 -12.45 -7.09 14.63
CA GLU A 418 -12.13 -7.46 16.03
C GLU A 418 -11.00 -8.49 16.15
N GLN A 419 -10.86 -9.38 15.16
CA GLN A 419 -9.83 -10.41 15.16
C GLN A 419 -8.46 -9.88 14.72
N TYR A 420 -8.43 -8.94 13.77
CA TYR A 420 -7.21 -8.57 13.06
C TYR A 420 -6.81 -7.09 13.20
N MET A 421 -7.72 -6.14 13.45
CA MET A 421 -7.39 -4.70 13.51
C MET A 421 -7.52 -4.07 14.91
N ILE A 422 -8.28 -4.68 15.82
CA ILE A 422 -8.32 -4.29 17.23
C ILE A 422 -7.34 -5.19 18.00
N PRO A 423 -6.27 -4.63 18.62
CA PRO A 423 -5.28 -5.43 19.35
C PRO A 423 -5.91 -6.25 20.48
N THR A 424 -5.64 -7.56 20.51
CA THR A 424 -6.15 -8.47 21.54
C THR A 424 -5.40 -8.25 22.86
N HIS A 425 -5.88 -8.84 23.97
CA HIS A 425 -5.14 -8.77 25.24
C HIS A 425 -3.70 -9.37 25.14
N ALA A 426 -3.43 -10.27 24.19
CA ALA A 426 -2.07 -10.78 23.96
C ALA A 426 -1.16 -9.76 23.26
N ASP A 427 -1.74 -8.82 22.51
CA ASP A 427 -1.05 -7.75 21.79
C ASP A 427 -0.81 -6.52 22.66
N GLN A 428 -1.72 -6.25 23.62
CA GLN A 428 -1.64 -5.14 24.58
C GLN A 428 -1.64 -5.58 26.07
N PRO A 429 -0.78 -6.54 26.48
CA PRO A 429 -0.93 -7.31 27.73
C PRO A 429 -0.69 -6.53 29.03
N THR A 430 0.02 -5.40 28.98
CA THR A 430 0.49 -4.67 30.18
C THR A 430 -0.25 -3.37 30.45
N ASN A 431 -1.45 -3.17 29.88
CA ASN A 431 -2.35 -2.08 30.23
C ASN A 431 -2.62 -1.95 31.75
N SER A 432 -2.50 -3.05 32.51
CA SER A 432 -2.64 -3.07 33.97
C SER A 432 -1.56 -2.26 34.73
N PHE A 433 -0.46 -1.87 34.08
CA PHE A 433 0.55 -0.94 34.62
C PHE A 433 0.23 0.54 34.34
N TYR A 434 -0.90 0.84 33.65
CA TYR A 434 -1.25 2.20 33.29
C TYR A 434 -1.61 3.06 34.51
N ASN A 435 -1.05 4.26 34.59
CA ASN A 435 -1.33 5.22 35.65
C ASN A 435 -2.03 6.47 35.10
N ALA A 436 -3.35 6.55 35.27
CA ALA A 436 -4.15 7.69 34.85
C ALA A 436 -3.74 9.04 35.49
N SER A 437 -3.03 9.03 36.63
CA SER A 437 -2.47 10.25 37.26
C SER A 437 -1.10 10.66 36.69
N LYS A 438 -0.48 9.85 35.84
CA LYS A 438 0.71 10.18 35.04
C LYS A 438 0.64 9.42 33.70
N PRO A 439 -0.26 9.84 32.78
CA PRO A 439 -0.67 9.06 31.62
C PRO A 439 0.45 8.81 30.60
N ALA A 440 1.47 9.68 30.55
CA ALA A 440 2.65 9.54 29.70
C ALA A 440 3.84 10.34 30.29
N THR A 441 4.98 10.32 29.62
CA THR A 441 6.06 11.31 29.80
C THR A 441 6.16 12.14 28.53
N TYR A 442 6.35 13.46 28.66
CA TYR A 442 6.40 14.37 27.51
C TYR A 442 7.70 14.21 26.69
N ALA A 443 7.55 14.14 25.36
CA ALA A 443 8.57 14.52 24.39
C ALA A 443 8.02 15.64 23.46
N PRO A 444 8.85 16.61 23.04
CA PRO A 444 8.48 17.59 22.02
C PRO A 444 8.37 16.94 20.65
N GLU A 445 7.44 17.40 19.81
CA GLU A 445 7.55 17.19 18.37
C GLU A 445 8.48 18.25 17.75
N TRP A 446 9.28 17.82 16.78
CA TRP A 446 10.16 18.66 15.99
C TRP A 446 9.72 18.72 14.53
N ASP A 447 10.13 19.77 13.83
CA ASP A 447 9.59 20.11 12.51
C ASP A 447 10.15 19.22 11.38
N LEU A 448 11.37 18.70 11.53
CA LEU A 448 12.07 17.86 10.54
C LEU A 448 12.42 16.48 11.10
N PRO A 449 12.40 15.40 10.28
CA PRO A 449 12.85 14.07 10.69
C PRO A 449 14.29 14.04 11.23
N SER A 450 15.14 14.96 10.78
CA SER A 450 16.54 15.12 11.20
C SER A 450 16.74 15.63 12.63
N GLN A 451 15.66 15.96 13.34
CA GLN A 451 15.67 16.41 14.73
C GLN A 451 15.27 15.29 15.72
N TYR A 452 15.02 14.08 15.22
CA TYR A 452 14.69 12.89 16.02
C TYR A 452 15.92 11.97 16.17
N PRO A 453 16.02 11.17 17.26
CA PRO A 453 15.02 10.89 18.28
C PRO A 453 14.69 12.07 19.22
N ALA A 454 13.41 12.28 19.51
CA ALA A 454 12.94 13.34 20.39
C ALA A 454 13.08 12.94 21.87
N ALA A 455 13.92 13.67 22.61
CA ALA A 455 14.24 13.33 24.00
C ALA A 455 13.04 13.50 24.97
N LEU A 456 12.82 12.49 25.82
CA LEU A 456 11.86 12.56 26.92
C LEU A 456 12.30 13.59 27.96
N ASN A 457 11.34 14.39 28.44
CA ASN A 457 11.59 15.43 29.45
C ASN A 457 10.61 15.28 30.63
N THR A 458 11.12 14.67 31.70
CA THR A 458 10.40 14.44 32.97
C THR A 458 10.15 15.72 33.78
N GLY A 459 10.76 16.85 33.42
CA GLY A 459 10.50 18.16 34.01
C GLY A 459 9.25 18.87 33.47
N VAL A 460 8.61 18.31 32.42
CA VAL A 460 7.34 18.81 31.89
C VAL A 460 6.18 18.06 32.55
N SER A 461 5.26 18.82 33.16
CA SER A 461 4.04 18.27 33.76
C SER A 461 3.06 17.76 32.70
N VAL A 462 2.46 16.60 32.95
CA VAL A 462 1.34 16.04 32.19
C VAL A 462 0.05 16.13 33.02
N GLY A 463 -1.12 16.16 32.39
CA GLY A 463 -2.40 16.12 33.09
C GLY A 463 -2.83 14.73 33.53
N THR A 464 -4.03 14.63 34.10
CA THR A 464 -4.67 13.37 34.47
C THR A 464 -5.62 12.89 33.38
N ASP A 465 -5.62 11.59 33.07
CA ASP A 465 -6.67 10.93 32.29
C ASP A 465 -7.94 10.76 33.17
N PRO A 466 -9.09 11.37 32.80
CA PRO A 466 -10.34 11.25 33.56
C PRO A 466 -11.23 10.08 33.13
N ILE A 467 -10.94 9.37 32.02
CA ILE A 467 -11.84 8.36 31.44
C ILE A 467 -11.39 6.92 31.65
N ALA A 468 -10.10 6.62 31.84
CA ALA A 468 -9.63 5.23 32.07
C ALA A 468 -10.40 4.48 33.17
N ALA A 469 -10.66 5.12 34.30
CA ALA A 469 -11.33 4.48 35.44
C ALA A 469 -12.80 4.15 35.16
N GLU A 470 -13.54 5.00 34.45
CA GLU A 470 -14.93 4.71 34.07
C GLU A 470 -15.02 3.73 32.88
N LEU A 471 -14.06 3.74 31.95
CA LEU A 471 -13.94 2.72 30.89
C LEU A 471 -13.70 1.33 31.49
N LYS A 472 -12.74 1.20 32.42
CA LYS A 472 -12.49 -0.04 33.17
C LYS A 472 -13.74 -0.51 33.93
N THR A 473 -14.44 0.43 34.58
CA THR A 473 -15.69 0.13 35.31
C THR A 473 -16.82 -0.32 34.37
N ALA A 474 -16.90 0.25 33.16
CA ALA A 474 -17.91 -0.11 32.17
C ALA A 474 -17.63 -1.48 31.52
N TYR A 475 -16.37 -1.78 31.17
CA TYR A 475 -16.04 -2.93 30.31
C TYR A 475 -15.28 -4.07 31.01
N GLY A 476 -14.82 -3.89 32.25
CA GLY A 476 -14.22 -4.96 33.06
C GLY A 476 -12.79 -5.34 32.68
N THR A 477 -12.15 -4.61 31.76
CA THR A 477 -10.74 -4.77 31.38
C THR A 477 -10.02 -3.42 31.40
N ASP A 478 -8.70 -3.46 31.53
CA ASP A 478 -7.82 -2.30 31.25
C ASP A 478 -7.58 -2.09 29.76
N ASP A 479 -7.79 -3.10 28.91
CA ASP A 479 -7.50 -3.04 27.46
C ASP A 479 -8.28 -1.94 26.74
N VAL A 480 -7.69 -1.39 25.68
CA VAL A 480 -8.31 -0.40 24.78
C VAL A 480 -9.07 -1.11 23.65
N TYR A 481 -10.28 -0.68 23.36
CA TYR A 481 -11.10 -1.22 22.27
C TYR A 481 -11.37 -0.15 21.21
N GLY A 482 -10.46 -0.07 20.25
CA GLY A 482 -10.52 0.72 19.03
C GLY A 482 -9.43 0.22 18.08
N MET A 483 -9.49 0.56 16.79
CA MET A 483 -8.57 -0.03 15.80
C MET A 483 -7.14 0.50 15.96
N HIS A 484 -6.14 -0.32 15.64
CA HIS A 484 -4.86 0.20 15.18
C HIS A 484 -5.02 0.75 13.75
N TRP A 485 -4.22 1.75 13.34
CA TRP A 485 -4.45 2.44 12.08
C TRP A 485 -3.91 1.73 10.83
N LEU A 486 -2.82 0.96 10.93
CA LEU A 486 -2.10 0.32 9.80
C LEU A 486 -1.75 -1.16 10.10
N GLN A 487 -1.71 -1.98 9.06
CA GLN A 487 -1.34 -3.40 9.13
C GLN A 487 -0.79 -3.90 7.78
N ASP A 488 0.32 -4.63 7.81
CA ASP A 488 0.93 -5.28 6.65
C ASP A 488 0.29 -6.66 6.46
N VAL A 489 -0.67 -6.77 5.54
CA VAL A 489 -1.58 -7.94 5.48
C VAL A 489 -0.87 -9.20 5.03
N ASP A 490 -0.02 -9.09 4.00
CA ASP A 490 0.73 -10.21 3.44
C ASP A 490 2.09 -10.45 4.14
N ASN A 491 2.39 -9.69 5.20
CA ASN A 491 3.67 -9.69 5.92
C ASN A 491 4.87 -9.40 4.98
N VAL A 492 4.70 -8.47 4.01
CA VAL A 492 5.70 -8.09 3.00
C VAL A 492 6.96 -7.47 3.62
N TYR A 493 6.81 -6.77 4.76
CA TYR A 493 7.93 -6.27 5.55
C TYR A 493 8.62 -7.39 6.34
N GLY A 494 7.93 -8.50 6.61
CA GLY A 494 8.48 -9.67 7.26
C GLY A 494 8.61 -9.56 8.79
N TYR A 495 7.87 -8.67 9.44
CA TYR A 495 7.89 -8.54 10.90
C TYR A 495 7.20 -9.70 11.61
N GLY A 496 6.05 -10.16 11.11
CA GLY A 496 5.25 -11.20 11.76
C GLY A 496 4.66 -10.76 13.12
N ASN A 497 4.10 -9.56 13.19
CA ASN A 497 3.28 -9.09 14.31
C ASN A 497 1.80 -9.44 14.10
N SER A 498 1.49 -10.66 13.69
CA SER A 498 0.09 -11.09 13.59
C SER A 498 -0.54 -11.31 14.97
N PRO A 499 -1.88 -11.19 15.12
CA PRO A 499 -2.53 -11.15 16.44
C PRO A 499 -2.09 -12.26 17.40
N GLY A 500 -1.60 -11.85 18.57
CA GLY A 500 -1.02 -12.70 19.60
C GLY A 500 0.48 -13.04 19.42
N LYS A 501 1.19 -12.40 18.48
CA LYS A 501 2.61 -12.60 18.20
C LYS A 501 3.40 -11.30 18.22
N CYS A 502 4.71 -11.41 18.47
CA CYS A 502 5.64 -10.29 18.48
C CYS A 502 6.93 -10.70 17.76
N GLU A 503 7.25 -9.96 16.70
CA GLU A 503 8.36 -10.18 15.76
C GLU A 503 8.54 -11.66 15.34
N ALA A 504 7.47 -12.35 14.92
CA ALA A 504 7.59 -13.76 14.49
C ALA A 504 8.52 -13.94 13.27
N GLY A 505 8.54 -12.96 12.36
CA GLY A 505 9.44 -12.88 11.21
C GLY A 505 8.79 -13.17 9.85
N PRO A 506 9.59 -13.25 8.76
CA PRO A 506 9.11 -13.35 7.39
C PRO A 506 8.55 -14.72 7.00
N THR A 507 8.50 -15.68 7.94
CA THR A 507 7.82 -16.97 7.76
C THR A 507 6.46 -17.01 8.45
N ASP A 508 5.99 -15.89 9.01
CA ASP A 508 4.64 -15.77 9.55
C ASP A 508 3.66 -15.43 8.43
N THR A 509 2.51 -16.10 8.41
CA THR A 509 1.50 -16.01 7.33
C THR A 509 0.26 -15.23 7.77
N GLY A 510 0.42 -14.32 8.74
CA GLY A 510 -0.68 -13.55 9.30
C GLY A 510 -0.40 -12.06 9.23
N PRO A 511 -1.47 -11.23 9.27
CA PRO A 511 -1.38 -9.81 8.97
C PRO A 511 -0.71 -9.05 10.11
N SER A 512 0.42 -8.41 9.81
CA SER A 512 1.37 -7.91 10.79
C SER A 512 1.07 -6.47 11.22
N TYR A 513 0.84 -6.24 12.51
CA TYR A 513 0.67 -4.89 13.07
C TYR A 513 1.97 -4.07 12.97
N ILE A 514 1.99 -3.07 12.10
CA ILE A 514 3.12 -2.16 11.81
C ILE A 514 2.69 -0.70 11.89
N ASN A 515 3.65 0.21 11.99
CA ASN A 515 3.39 1.65 11.98
C ASN A 515 4.59 2.39 11.34
N THR A 516 4.36 3.58 10.78
CA THR A 516 5.34 4.34 9.98
C THR A 516 5.61 5.72 10.59
N PHE A 517 4.68 6.67 10.45
CA PHE A 517 4.83 8.07 10.88
C PHE A 517 5.11 8.22 12.38
N GLN A 518 6.22 8.86 12.74
CA GLN A 518 6.66 9.14 14.12
C GLN A 518 7.43 10.47 14.28
N ARG A 519 7.89 11.11 13.19
CA ARG A 519 8.95 12.14 13.21
C ARG A 519 8.52 13.52 12.68
N GLY A 520 7.29 13.91 13.00
CA GLY A 520 6.82 15.28 12.88
C GLY A 520 6.26 15.67 11.51
N PRO A 521 5.97 16.97 11.30
CA PRO A 521 5.10 17.42 10.21
C PRO A 521 5.75 17.38 8.82
N GLN A 522 7.08 17.30 8.74
CA GLN A 522 7.81 17.12 7.49
C GLN A 522 8.34 15.67 7.35
N GLU A 523 7.75 14.69 8.05
CA GLU A 523 7.91 13.27 7.66
C GLU A 523 6.79 12.92 6.67
N SER A 524 7.07 13.07 5.38
CA SER A 524 6.17 12.52 4.35
C SER A 524 6.21 10.99 4.37
N VAL A 525 5.25 10.34 3.70
CA VAL A 525 5.20 8.87 3.54
C VAL A 525 6.53 8.30 3.02
N TRP A 526 7.21 9.05 2.14
CA TRP A 526 8.50 8.72 1.53
C TRP A 526 9.68 8.72 2.51
N GLU A 527 9.57 9.44 3.62
CA GLU A 527 10.67 9.64 4.56
C GLU A 527 10.62 8.68 5.75
N THR A 528 9.56 7.88 5.87
CA THR A 528 9.33 6.98 7.01
C THR A 528 10.28 5.77 7.04
N VAL A 529 10.57 5.30 8.25
CA VAL A 529 11.16 3.96 8.52
C VAL A 529 10.05 3.08 9.13
N PRO A 530 9.48 2.13 8.37
CA PRO A 530 8.43 1.23 8.86
C PRO A 530 8.94 0.38 10.02
N GLN A 531 8.11 0.16 11.03
CA GLN A 531 8.53 -0.48 12.28
C GLN A 531 7.41 -1.33 12.92
N PRO A 532 7.78 -2.36 13.71
CA PRO A 532 6.82 -3.27 14.32
C PRO A 532 6.17 -2.62 15.54
N THR A 533 4.84 -2.71 15.67
CA THR A 533 4.09 -2.22 16.85
C THR A 533 4.62 -2.82 18.16
N CYS A 534 4.69 -4.15 18.23
CA CYS A 534 5.46 -4.87 19.23
C CYS A 534 6.93 -4.92 18.81
N ASP A 535 7.78 -4.18 19.51
CA ASP A 535 9.22 -4.12 19.32
C ASP A 535 9.92 -4.93 20.43
N ALA A 536 10.50 -6.06 20.06
CA ALA A 536 11.23 -6.97 20.92
C ALA A 536 12.74 -7.00 20.58
N PHE A 537 13.25 -6.00 19.85
CA PHE A 537 14.66 -5.85 19.45
C PHE A 537 15.18 -7.03 18.60
N LYS A 538 14.33 -7.67 17.78
CA LYS A 538 14.76 -8.70 16.82
C LYS A 538 15.22 -8.08 15.50
N TYR A 539 14.56 -7.02 15.07
CA TYR A 539 14.90 -6.22 13.88
C TYR A 539 15.28 -4.78 14.27
N GLY A 540 15.65 -3.94 13.31
CA GLY A 540 16.14 -2.59 13.56
C GLY A 540 17.61 -2.58 14.04
N GLY A 541 17.92 -1.69 14.97
CA GLY A 541 19.23 -1.51 15.59
C GLY A 541 19.35 -2.22 16.95
N THR A 542 20.22 -1.72 17.84
CA THR A 542 20.45 -2.33 19.17
C THR A 542 19.24 -2.25 20.10
N ASN A 543 18.40 -1.23 19.93
CA ASN A 543 17.20 -0.97 20.76
C ASN A 543 15.91 -1.14 19.94
N GLY A 544 15.92 -2.04 18.95
CA GLY A 544 14.84 -2.14 17.97
C GLY A 544 14.85 -0.93 17.04
N TYR A 545 13.69 -0.30 16.88
CA TYR A 545 13.54 0.98 16.15
C TYR A 545 13.36 2.18 17.09
N LEU A 546 13.22 1.95 18.41
CA LEU A 546 12.78 2.97 19.37
C LEU A 546 13.65 4.24 19.39
N ASP A 547 14.97 4.08 19.27
CA ASP A 547 15.98 5.14 19.31
C ASP A 547 16.16 5.89 17.98
N LEU A 548 15.32 5.61 16.96
CA LEU A 548 15.07 6.52 15.84
C LEU A 548 14.04 7.61 16.19
N PHE A 549 13.15 7.36 17.16
CA PHE A 549 11.95 8.16 17.39
C PHE A 549 11.96 8.87 18.74
N THR A 550 12.25 8.14 19.83
CA THR A 550 12.21 8.66 21.20
C THR A 550 13.59 8.56 21.83
N GLY A 551 14.06 9.64 22.45
CA GLY A 551 15.35 9.68 23.13
C GLY A 551 15.19 9.42 24.62
N ASP A 552 15.70 8.29 25.10
CA ASP A 552 15.74 7.92 26.52
C ASP A 552 17.14 7.44 26.93
N ALA A 553 17.40 7.38 28.25
CA ALA A 553 18.63 6.89 28.84
C ALA A 553 18.75 5.35 28.81
N SER A 554 17.63 4.64 28.59
CA SER A 554 17.56 3.18 28.49
C SER A 554 16.28 2.76 27.75
N TYR A 555 16.36 1.72 26.93
CA TYR A 555 15.22 1.22 26.15
C TYR A 555 14.74 -0.12 26.66
N ALA A 556 13.42 -0.30 26.70
CA ALA A 556 12.76 -1.55 27.07
C ALA A 556 11.86 -2.04 25.93
N LYS A 557 11.82 -3.36 25.74
CA LYS A 557 10.93 -4.03 24.78
C LYS A 557 9.49 -3.66 25.09
N GLN A 558 8.71 -3.33 24.07
CA GLN A 558 7.41 -2.67 24.26
C GLN A 558 6.46 -2.89 23.08
N TRP A 559 5.17 -2.78 23.35
CA TRP A 559 4.11 -2.70 22.36
C TRP A 559 3.54 -1.28 22.32
N LYS A 560 3.13 -0.82 21.14
CA LYS A 560 2.55 0.52 20.93
C LYS A 560 1.57 0.50 19.76
N PHE A 561 0.38 1.07 19.96
CA PHE A 561 -0.66 1.20 18.95
C PHE A 561 -1.15 2.65 18.87
N THR A 562 -1.47 3.06 17.65
CA THR A 562 -2.03 4.38 17.32
C THR A 562 -3.35 4.18 16.57
N ASN A 563 -4.40 4.88 16.98
CA ASN A 563 -5.71 4.87 16.31
C ASN A 563 -5.82 6.04 15.32
N ALA A 564 -6.58 5.84 14.23
CA ALA A 564 -7.09 6.91 13.36
C ALA A 564 -8.56 7.20 13.72
N PRO A 565 -8.87 8.30 14.44
CA PRO A 565 -10.19 8.49 15.04
C PRO A 565 -11.33 8.60 14.02
N ASP A 566 -11.06 9.14 12.83
CA ASP A 566 -12.06 9.25 11.75
C ASP A 566 -12.58 7.87 11.31
N ALA A 567 -11.73 6.84 11.35
CA ALA A 567 -12.06 5.47 10.96
C ALA A 567 -12.94 4.78 12.01
N ASP A 568 -12.62 4.88 13.30
CA ASP A 568 -13.48 4.38 14.38
C ASP A 568 -14.83 5.12 14.39
N ALA A 569 -14.87 6.42 14.07
CA ALA A 569 -16.14 7.13 13.88
C ALA A 569 -16.89 6.69 12.62
N ARG A 570 -16.19 6.44 11.49
CA ARG A 570 -16.80 5.91 10.25
C ARG A 570 -17.39 4.50 10.49
N ALA A 571 -16.76 3.69 11.34
CA ALA A 571 -17.30 2.41 11.81
C ALA A 571 -18.55 2.57 12.70
N VAL A 572 -18.59 3.57 13.59
CA VAL A 572 -19.79 3.91 14.37
C VAL A 572 -20.93 4.46 13.48
N GLN A 573 -20.61 5.29 12.49
CA GLN A 573 -21.53 5.80 11.46
C GLN A 573 -22.13 4.63 10.64
N ALA A 574 -21.31 3.68 10.21
CA ALA A 574 -21.78 2.45 9.56
C ALA A 574 -22.72 1.64 10.46
N ALA A 575 -22.42 1.53 11.75
CA ALA A 575 -23.26 0.82 12.72
C ALA A 575 -24.59 1.54 13.02
N TYR A 576 -24.61 2.88 12.99
CA TYR A 576 -25.86 3.66 13.08
C TYR A 576 -26.80 3.33 11.92
N TRP A 577 -26.29 3.43 10.70
CA TRP A 577 -27.08 3.13 9.50
C TRP A 577 -27.50 1.65 9.44
N ALA A 578 -26.61 0.73 9.80
CA ALA A 578 -26.95 -0.70 9.89
C ALA A 578 -28.13 -0.95 10.85
N ASP A 579 -28.14 -0.33 12.02
CA ASP A 579 -29.25 -0.48 12.99
C ASP A 579 -30.55 0.18 12.51
N VAL A 580 -30.48 1.37 11.94
CA VAL A 580 -31.63 2.10 11.38
C VAL A 580 -32.28 1.29 10.25
N TRP A 581 -31.50 0.86 9.27
CA TRP A 581 -31.97 0.06 8.14
C TRP A 581 -32.46 -1.33 8.57
N ALA A 582 -31.75 -2.01 9.47
CA ALA A 582 -32.21 -3.29 10.02
C ALA A 582 -33.54 -3.13 10.76
N LYS A 583 -33.73 -2.06 11.55
CA LYS A 583 -35.01 -1.78 12.22
C LYS A 583 -36.14 -1.46 11.25
N GLN A 584 -35.89 -0.71 10.17
CA GLN A 584 -36.88 -0.49 9.09
C GLN A 584 -37.33 -1.81 8.45
N GLN A 585 -36.43 -2.79 8.31
CA GLN A 585 -36.73 -4.15 7.83
C GLN A 585 -37.36 -5.08 8.88
N GLY A 586 -37.50 -4.65 10.14
CA GLY A 586 -37.94 -5.52 11.25
C GLY A 586 -36.87 -6.48 11.78
N LYS A 587 -35.59 -6.26 11.42
CA LYS A 587 -34.41 -7.10 11.68
C LYS A 587 -33.39 -6.51 12.67
N GLY A 588 -33.74 -5.47 13.42
CA GLY A 588 -32.79 -4.82 14.36
C GLY A 588 -32.11 -5.77 15.36
N SER A 589 -32.77 -6.88 15.71
CA SER A 589 -32.18 -8.00 16.47
C SER A 589 -30.87 -8.50 15.88
N ASP A 590 -30.80 -8.60 14.56
CA ASP A 590 -29.76 -9.29 13.80
C ASP A 590 -28.42 -8.54 13.86
N VAL A 591 -28.46 -7.22 14.08
CA VAL A 591 -27.27 -6.35 14.21
C VAL A 591 -27.02 -5.85 15.63
N SER A 592 -28.03 -5.85 16.52
CA SER A 592 -27.98 -5.22 17.85
C SER A 592 -26.74 -5.55 18.71
N ALA A 593 -26.23 -6.78 18.65
CA ALA A 593 -25.00 -7.17 19.37
C ALA A 593 -23.74 -6.46 18.85
N THR A 594 -23.68 -6.22 17.53
CA THR A 594 -22.60 -5.49 16.85
C THR A 594 -22.74 -3.98 17.05
N VAL A 595 -23.97 -3.47 17.07
CA VAL A 595 -24.27 -2.07 17.45
C VAL A 595 -23.78 -1.78 18.89
N GLY A 596 -23.99 -2.72 19.83
CA GLY A 596 -23.42 -2.62 21.17
C GLY A 596 -21.88 -2.64 21.24
N LYS A 597 -21.20 -3.21 20.23
CA LYS A 597 -19.74 -3.13 20.07
C LYS A 597 -19.31 -1.77 19.52
N ALA A 598 -20.05 -1.20 18.57
CA ALA A 598 -19.84 0.17 18.10
C ALA A 598 -20.02 1.21 19.22
N ALA A 599 -21.01 1.02 20.10
CA ALA A 599 -21.18 1.83 21.31
C ALA A 599 -19.96 1.75 22.25
N LYS A 600 -19.28 0.60 22.32
CA LYS A 600 -18.01 0.42 23.06
C LYS A 600 -16.85 1.13 22.36
N MET A 601 -16.69 0.96 21.04
CA MET A 601 -15.68 1.66 20.25
C MET A 601 -15.79 3.18 20.44
N GLY A 602 -17.00 3.72 20.30
CA GLY A 602 -17.30 5.14 20.58
C GLY A 602 -16.99 5.59 22.01
N ASP A 603 -17.02 4.69 23.00
CA ASP A 603 -16.66 5.01 24.38
C ASP A 603 -15.14 5.26 24.55
N TYR A 604 -14.31 4.39 23.97
CA TYR A 604 -12.85 4.52 23.97
C TYR A 604 -12.35 5.60 23.02
N LEU A 605 -13.03 5.81 21.88
CA LEU A 605 -12.75 6.86 20.88
C LEU A 605 -12.72 8.27 21.49
N ARG A 606 -13.32 8.48 22.66
CA ARG A 606 -13.17 9.72 23.46
C ARG A 606 -11.73 10.06 23.83
N TYR A 607 -10.77 9.13 23.76
CA TYR A 607 -9.34 9.47 23.89
C TYR A 607 -8.88 10.46 22.80
N SER A 608 -9.51 10.47 21.62
CA SER A 608 -9.27 11.50 20.59
C SER A 608 -9.73 12.91 20.98
N MET A 609 -10.49 13.06 22.08
CA MET A 609 -11.00 14.36 22.54
C MET A 609 -10.06 15.10 23.49
N TYR A 610 -8.87 14.57 23.77
CA TYR A 610 -7.93 15.10 24.76
C TYR A 610 -6.61 15.54 24.13
N ASP A 611 -6.04 16.61 24.69
CA ASP A 611 -4.67 17.03 24.42
C ASP A 611 -3.66 15.89 24.57
N LYS A 612 -2.61 15.86 23.73
CA LYS A 612 -1.61 14.78 23.67
C LYS A 612 -1.09 14.36 25.05
N TYR A 613 -0.78 15.34 25.91
CA TYR A 613 -0.26 15.08 27.26
C TYR A 613 -1.23 15.53 28.36
N PHE A 614 -2.53 15.54 28.04
CA PHE A 614 -3.62 16.00 28.90
C PHE A 614 -3.36 17.42 29.46
N LYS A 615 -2.68 18.29 28.69
CA LYS A 615 -2.57 19.71 29.06
C LYS A 615 -3.95 20.36 29.04
N LYS A 616 -4.12 21.39 29.88
CA LYS A 616 -5.33 22.20 29.88
C LYS A 616 -5.54 22.83 28.50
N ILE A 617 -6.78 22.80 28.01
CA ILE A 617 -7.15 23.49 26.77
C ILE A 617 -7.24 24.99 27.01
N GLY A 618 -6.68 25.74 26.07
CA GLY A 618 -6.88 27.19 25.98
C GLY A 618 -5.63 28.00 26.34
N ASN A 619 -5.06 28.67 25.34
CA ASN A 619 -3.86 29.50 25.44
C ASN A 619 -2.62 28.74 25.98
N CYS A 620 -2.52 27.44 25.68
CA CYS A 620 -1.47 26.56 26.17
C CYS A 620 -0.11 26.89 25.49
N VAL A 621 0.74 27.64 26.20
CA VAL A 621 2.05 28.12 25.70
C VAL A 621 3.14 27.87 26.75
N GLY A 622 4.30 27.39 26.29
CA GLY A 622 5.42 26.92 27.08
C GLY A 622 5.14 25.55 27.69
N PRO A 623 5.90 24.48 27.38
CA PRO A 623 5.59 23.13 27.88
C PRO A 623 5.62 23.02 29.42
N THR A 624 6.45 23.81 30.10
CA THR A 624 6.50 23.91 31.57
C THR A 624 5.55 24.96 32.17
N ALA A 625 5.03 25.89 31.37
CA ALA A 625 4.17 26.99 31.82
C ALA A 625 2.68 26.70 31.59
N CYS A 626 2.32 26.01 30.51
CA CYS A 626 0.97 25.51 30.29
C CYS A 626 0.60 24.48 31.35
N ALA A 627 -0.54 24.71 32.00
CA ALA A 627 -1.03 23.89 33.09
C ALA A 627 -1.33 22.45 32.65
N ALA A 628 -0.96 21.50 33.50
CA ALA A 628 -1.51 20.15 33.47
C ALA A 628 -3.03 20.21 33.68
N GLY A 629 -3.81 19.45 32.89
CA GLY A 629 -5.23 19.29 33.11
C GLY A 629 -5.53 18.47 34.37
N THR A 630 -6.68 18.75 34.98
CA THR A 630 -7.16 18.12 36.23
C THR A 630 -8.40 17.25 36.00
N GLY A 631 -8.80 17.09 34.74
CA GLY A 631 -9.87 16.24 34.28
C GLY A 631 -10.27 16.65 32.87
N LYS A 632 -11.57 16.90 32.65
CA LYS A 632 -12.10 17.26 31.33
C LYS A 632 -11.75 18.67 30.85
N ASP A 633 -11.02 19.45 31.66
CA ASP A 633 -10.39 20.70 31.21
C ASP A 633 -9.17 20.47 30.30
N ALA A 634 -8.72 19.23 30.15
CA ALA A 634 -7.83 18.77 29.08
C ALA A 634 -8.56 18.32 27.79
N SER A 635 -9.90 18.36 27.76
CA SER A 635 -10.68 17.93 26.60
C SER A 635 -11.05 19.10 25.69
N HIS A 636 -10.68 18.99 24.41
CA HIS A 636 -11.11 19.92 23.37
C HIS A 636 -12.45 19.52 22.74
N TYR A 637 -12.96 18.31 23.03
CA TYR A 637 -14.23 17.77 22.51
C TYR A 637 -14.34 17.73 20.97
N LEU A 638 -13.19 17.71 20.29
CA LEU A 638 -13.07 17.45 18.85
C LEU A 638 -12.37 16.12 18.64
N MET A 639 -12.51 15.55 17.46
CA MET A 639 -11.71 14.40 17.04
C MET A 639 -10.32 14.88 16.64
N SER A 640 -9.31 14.53 17.41
CA SER A 640 -7.91 14.77 17.07
C SER A 640 -7.45 13.84 15.93
N TRP A 641 -6.22 14.06 15.44
CA TRP A 641 -5.59 13.20 14.44
C TRP A 641 -5.30 11.77 14.93
N TYR A 642 -5.08 11.60 16.24
CA TYR A 642 -4.81 10.29 16.83
C TYR A 642 -5.10 10.27 18.33
N TYR A 643 -5.32 9.07 18.85
CA TYR A 643 -4.88 8.71 20.19
C TYR A 643 -3.96 7.48 20.09
N ALA A 644 -3.07 7.30 21.07
CA ALA A 644 -2.14 6.18 21.08
C ALA A 644 -1.93 5.64 22.49
N TRP A 645 -1.60 4.36 22.58
CA TRP A 645 -1.34 3.66 23.84
C TRP A 645 -0.24 2.61 23.67
N GLY A 646 0.48 2.33 24.75
CA GLY A 646 1.61 1.40 24.72
C GLY A 646 2.05 0.96 26.10
N GLY A 647 2.93 -0.04 26.17
CA GLY A 647 3.45 -0.57 27.42
C GLY A 647 4.66 -1.47 27.23
N ALA A 648 5.46 -1.63 28.29
CA ALA A 648 6.57 -2.56 28.25
C ALA A 648 6.05 -4.01 28.10
N THR A 649 6.62 -4.79 27.18
CA THR A 649 6.45 -6.25 27.18
C THR A 649 7.30 -6.88 28.29
N ASP A 650 8.42 -6.25 28.65
CA ASP A 650 9.18 -6.58 29.85
C ASP A 650 8.44 -6.10 31.10
N THR A 651 7.78 -7.05 31.78
CA THR A 651 7.06 -6.80 33.04
C THR A 651 7.93 -6.25 34.18
N SER A 652 9.27 -6.38 34.10
CA SER A 652 10.18 -5.79 35.10
C SER A 652 10.36 -4.28 34.95
N ALA A 653 10.09 -3.72 33.76
CA ALA A 653 10.06 -2.27 33.53
C ALA A 653 8.78 -1.62 34.06
N GLY A 654 7.66 -2.37 34.09
CA GLY A 654 6.49 -2.05 34.92
C GLY A 654 5.71 -0.78 34.56
N TRP A 655 5.62 -0.41 33.27
CA TRP A 655 4.91 0.80 32.83
C TRP A 655 4.01 0.56 31.61
N ALA A 656 2.96 1.39 31.51
CA ALA A 656 2.14 1.61 30.32
C ALA A 656 1.70 3.08 30.23
N TRP A 657 1.41 3.58 29.02
CA TRP A 657 1.10 4.97 28.71
C TRP A 657 -0.08 5.11 27.73
N ARG A 658 -0.71 6.30 27.75
CA ARG A 658 -1.77 6.74 26.82
C ARG A 658 -1.62 8.23 26.52
N ILE A 659 -1.85 8.61 25.27
CA ILE A 659 -1.89 10.00 24.79
C ILE A 659 -3.12 10.20 23.91
N GLY A 660 -3.75 11.38 23.99
CA GLY A 660 -4.63 11.87 22.93
C GLY A 660 -3.80 12.48 21.80
N SER A 661 -4.30 13.56 21.18
CA SER A 661 -3.47 14.40 20.32
C SER A 661 -3.94 15.85 20.36
N SER A 662 -3.01 16.79 20.48
CA SER A 662 -3.30 18.22 20.57
C SER A 662 -3.76 18.84 19.24
N HIS A 663 -3.70 18.09 18.14
CA HIS A 663 -3.95 18.57 16.78
C HIS A 663 -5.29 18.03 16.24
N THR A 664 -6.12 18.92 15.70
CA THR A 664 -7.48 18.61 15.23
C THR A 664 -7.67 19.11 13.80
N HIS A 665 -8.26 18.27 12.94
CA HIS A 665 -8.45 18.56 11.51
C HIS A 665 -9.93 18.53 11.13
N GLY A 666 -10.40 19.47 10.31
CA GLY A 666 -11.80 19.53 9.85
C GLY A 666 -12.23 18.24 9.14
N GLY A 667 -11.32 17.61 8.39
CA GLY A 667 -11.53 16.31 7.74
C GLY A 667 -11.82 15.12 8.67
N TYR A 668 -11.44 15.21 9.95
CA TYR A 668 -11.56 14.10 10.91
C TYR A 668 -12.86 14.09 11.72
N GLN A 669 -13.61 15.19 11.73
CA GLN A 669 -14.83 15.29 12.54
C GLN A 669 -15.97 14.44 11.94
N ASN A 670 -16.91 14.00 12.77
CA ASN A 670 -18.05 13.17 12.37
C ASN A 670 -19.31 13.47 13.22
N PRO A 671 -20.13 14.47 12.81
CA PRO A 671 -21.33 14.82 13.54
C PRO A 671 -22.39 13.72 13.59
N LEU A 672 -22.50 12.85 12.59
CA LEU A 672 -23.45 11.74 12.68
C LEU A 672 -23.03 10.73 13.76
N ALA A 673 -21.75 10.33 13.80
CA ALA A 673 -21.25 9.45 14.86
C ALA A 673 -21.41 10.10 16.25
N ALA A 674 -21.14 11.40 16.38
CA ALA A 674 -21.35 12.15 17.62
C ALA A 674 -22.84 12.26 18.01
N TYR A 675 -23.74 12.41 17.04
CA TYR A 675 -25.19 12.33 17.25
C TYR A 675 -25.62 10.94 17.70
N ALA A 676 -25.14 9.88 17.05
CA ALA A 676 -25.47 8.50 17.39
C ALA A 676 -25.05 8.17 18.84
N LEU A 677 -23.80 8.43 19.20
CA LEU A 677 -23.25 8.14 20.53
C LEU A 677 -23.82 9.04 21.65
N SER A 678 -24.41 10.20 21.32
CA SER A 678 -25.02 11.12 22.30
C SER A 678 -26.54 10.96 22.44
N SER A 679 -27.23 10.63 21.35
CA SER A 679 -28.67 10.84 21.22
C SER A 679 -29.43 9.61 20.73
N TYR A 680 -28.76 8.64 20.10
CA TYR A 680 -29.37 7.40 19.63
C TYR A 680 -29.23 6.29 20.67
N ALA A 681 -30.36 5.71 21.11
CA ALA A 681 -30.42 4.92 22.34
C ALA A 681 -29.53 3.67 22.31
N ASP A 682 -29.49 2.96 21.19
CA ASP A 682 -28.78 1.68 21.03
C ASP A 682 -27.26 1.86 20.83
N LEU A 683 -26.81 3.05 20.44
CA LEU A 683 -25.39 3.41 20.32
C LEU A 683 -24.84 4.17 21.53
N LYS A 684 -25.65 4.38 22.57
CA LYS A 684 -25.22 5.04 23.80
C LYS A 684 -24.03 4.31 24.45
N PRO A 685 -22.88 4.98 24.68
CA PRO A 685 -21.74 4.44 25.43
C PRO A 685 -22.12 3.99 26.85
N LYS A 686 -21.39 2.99 27.38
CA LYS A 686 -21.73 2.36 28.67
C LYS A 686 -21.12 3.08 29.87
N SER A 687 -20.04 3.84 29.66
CA SER A 687 -19.42 4.66 30.70
C SER A 687 -20.38 5.70 31.29
N ALA A 688 -20.09 6.12 32.52
CA ALA A 688 -20.96 7.02 33.27
C ALA A 688 -21.11 8.40 32.60
N THR A 689 -20.12 8.84 31.81
CA THR A 689 -20.11 10.17 31.20
C THR A 689 -19.99 10.19 29.67
N GLY A 690 -19.77 9.06 29.00
CA GLY A 690 -19.53 9.01 27.54
C GLY A 690 -20.63 9.66 26.68
N GLN A 691 -21.91 9.43 27.00
CA GLN A 691 -23.03 10.08 26.29
C GLN A 691 -22.97 11.62 26.37
N ALA A 692 -22.58 12.17 27.53
CA ALA A 692 -22.50 13.62 27.75
C ALA A 692 -21.28 14.24 27.05
N ASP A 693 -20.16 13.51 26.98
CA ASP A 693 -18.99 13.94 26.22
C ASP A 693 -19.28 13.97 24.72
N TRP A 694 -19.97 12.97 24.18
CA TRP A 694 -20.40 12.98 22.77
C TRP A 694 -21.44 14.05 22.47
N SER A 695 -22.33 14.38 23.41
CA SER A 695 -23.26 15.51 23.27
C SER A 695 -22.51 16.84 23.20
N THR A 696 -21.49 17.01 24.05
CA THR A 696 -20.60 18.18 24.03
C THR A 696 -19.77 18.22 22.74
N SER A 697 -19.30 17.06 22.27
CA SER A 697 -18.51 16.94 21.04
C SER A 697 -19.35 17.25 19.79
N LEU A 698 -20.59 16.77 19.70
CA LEU A 698 -21.50 17.12 18.60
C LEU A 698 -21.64 18.63 18.42
N GLN A 699 -21.91 19.36 19.52
CA GLN A 699 -21.98 20.82 19.49
C GLN A 699 -20.62 21.41 19.05
N ARG A 700 -19.53 20.97 19.68
CA ARG A 700 -18.18 21.50 19.43
C ARG A 700 -17.71 21.29 17.98
N GLN A 701 -18.04 20.16 17.36
CA GLN A 701 -17.72 19.86 15.96
C GLN A 701 -18.48 20.80 15.01
N ILE A 702 -19.78 21.02 15.22
CA ILE A 702 -20.57 21.96 14.41
C ILE A 702 -20.09 23.41 14.58
N GLU A 703 -19.68 23.81 15.79
CA GLU A 703 -19.02 25.10 16.02
C GLU A 703 -17.67 25.22 15.28
N PHE A 704 -16.87 24.16 15.26
CA PHE A 704 -15.56 24.11 14.60
C PHE A 704 -15.67 24.24 13.08
N TYR A 705 -16.65 23.56 12.46
CA TYR A 705 -16.94 23.74 11.03
C TYR A 705 -17.33 25.18 10.70
N ARG A 706 -18.23 25.79 11.49
CA ARG A 706 -18.63 27.19 11.30
C ARG A 706 -17.48 28.17 11.50
N TRP A 707 -16.52 27.84 12.35
CA TRP A 707 -15.31 28.62 12.56
C TRP A 707 -14.29 28.48 11.43
N LEU A 708 -14.14 27.28 10.85
CA LEU A 708 -13.20 27.01 9.75
C LEU A 708 -13.74 27.34 8.36
N GLN A 709 -15.03 27.66 8.23
CA GLN A 709 -15.63 27.93 6.93
C GLN A 709 -15.10 29.24 6.34
N SER A 710 -14.46 29.17 5.18
CA SER A 710 -13.86 30.29 4.47
C SER A 710 -14.90 31.32 4.01
N ASN A 711 -14.41 32.48 3.59
CA ASN A 711 -15.20 33.50 2.92
C ASN A 711 -15.97 32.94 1.71
N GLU A 712 -15.39 32.00 0.96
CA GLU A 712 -16.03 31.38 -0.22
C GLU A 712 -16.98 30.23 0.16
N GLY A 713 -16.60 29.32 1.08
CA GLY A 713 -17.49 28.26 1.57
C GLY A 713 -16.83 26.93 1.98
N ALA A 714 -15.59 26.67 1.55
CA ALA A 714 -14.80 25.50 1.95
C ALA A 714 -14.37 25.54 3.43
N ILE A 715 -13.98 24.39 3.99
CA ILE A 715 -13.56 24.25 5.39
C ILE A 715 -12.02 24.23 5.49
N ALA A 716 -11.42 25.19 6.21
CA ALA A 716 -9.98 25.25 6.45
C ALA A 716 -9.47 24.14 7.40
N GLY A 717 -8.15 24.02 7.53
CA GLY A 717 -7.48 22.86 8.14
C GLY A 717 -7.95 22.50 9.54
N GLY A 718 -7.70 23.36 10.53
CA GLY A 718 -8.15 23.08 11.90
C GLY A 718 -7.48 23.93 12.97
N ALA A 719 -7.14 23.27 14.09
CA ALA A 719 -6.50 23.92 15.23
C ALA A 719 -5.60 22.99 16.04
N THR A 720 -4.68 23.58 16.79
CA THR A 720 -3.83 22.88 17.77
C THR A 720 -3.82 23.54 19.15
N ASN A 721 -3.82 22.72 20.20
CA ASN A 721 -3.49 23.14 21.57
C ASN A 721 -1.98 23.12 21.85
N SER A 722 -1.17 22.53 20.96
CA SER A 722 0.29 22.45 21.04
C SER A 722 0.92 23.05 19.79
N TRP A 723 1.24 24.34 19.83
CA TRP A 723 1.86 24.99 18.67
C TRP A 723 3.20 24.33 18.33
N ALA A 724 3.37 23.97 17.06
CA ALA A 724 4.48 23.15 16.54
C ALA A 724 4.72 21.85 17.35
N GLY A 725 3.68 21.27 17.95
CA GLY A 725 3.71 20.00 18.70
C GLY A 725 4.60 20.00 19.96
N ARG A 726 5.05 21.18 20.41
CA ARG A 726 5.93 21.38 21.57
C ARG A 726 5.47 22.53 22.48
N TYR A 727 4.18 22.84 22.44
CA TYR A 727 3.53 23.97 23.13
C TYR A 727 4.29 25.30 22.95
N ALA A 728 4.75 25.57 21.74
CA ALA A 728 5.51 26.79 21.43
C ALA A 728 4.63 28.05 21.49
N THR A 729 5.26 29.23 21.40
CA THR A 729 4.52 30.49 21.22
C THR A 729 4.08 30.61 19.75
N PRO A 730 2.78 30.76 19.45
CA PRO A 730 2.29 31.01 18.09
C PRO A 730 2.60 32.46 17.65
N PRO A 731 2.44 32.77 16.34
CA PRO A 731 2.46 34.14 15.86
C PRO A 731 1.52 35.07 16.64
N THR A 732 1.93 36.33 16.80
CA THR A 732 1.09 37.32 17.50
C THR A 732 -0.16 37.62 16.67
N GLY A 733 -1.33 37.38 17.25
CA GLY A 733 -2.62 37.56 16.58
C GLY A 733 -3.18 36.31 15.89
N THR A 734 -2.54 35.13 16.02
CA THR A 734 -3.13 33.87 15.53
C THR A 734 -4.53 33.67 16.13
N PRO A 735 -5.59 33.51 15.30
CA PRO A 735 -6.95 33.31 15.78
C PRO A 735 -7.11 32.04 16.60
N THR A 736 -8.11 32.03 17.51
CA THR A 736 -8.34 30.86 18.37
C THR A 736 -9.77 30.30 18.33
N PHE A 737 -9.88 29.00 18.55
CA PHE A 737 -11.11 28.26 18.81
C PHE A 737 -11.05 27.66 20.22
N TYR A 738 -11.86 28.17 21.15
CA TYR A 738 -11.76 27.84 22.58
C TYR A 738 -10.33 27.96 23.17
N GLY A 739 -9.50 28.84 22.57
CA GLY A 739 -8.09 29.04 22.93
C GLY A 739 -7.11 27.99 22.36
N MET A 740 -7.54 27.04 21.53
CA MET A 740 -6.65 26.36 20.58
C MET A 740 -6.35 27.29 19.40
N TYR A 741 -5.16 27.23 18.84
CA TYR A 741 -4.70 28.14 17.78
C TYR A 741 -5.04 27.61 16.38
N TYR A 742 -5.49 28.49 15.48
CA TYR A 742 -5.72 28.15 14.06
C TYR A 742 -4.48 27.60 13.39
N ASP A 743 -4.66 26.48 12.71
CA ASP A 743 -3.65 25.80 11.91
C ASP A 743 -4.26 25.52 10.52
N GLU A 744 -3.59 26.00 9.48
CA GLU A 744 -4.01 25.83 8.09
C GLU A 744 -3.83 24.39 7.60
N LYS A 745 -2.87 23.67 8.19
CA LYS A 745 -2.43 22.34 7.77
C LYS A 745 -2.04 21.46 8.97
N PRO A 746 -3.01 21.13 9.86
CA PRO A 746 -2.75 20.30 11.04
C PRO A 746 -1.99 19.02 10.74
N VAL A 747 -1.01 18.72 11.59
CA VAL A 747 -0.16 17.51 11.61
C VAL A 747 0.83 17.37 10.44
N TYR A 748 0.43 17.47 9.17
CA TYR A 748 1.34 17.22 8.04
C TYR A 748 1.53 18.43 7.11
N HIS A 749 2.78 18.65 6.72
CA HIS A 749 3.25 19.78 5.91
C HIS A 749 3.86 19.36 4.56
N ASP A 750 4.21 18.09 4.37
CA ASP A 750 4.65 17.50 3.08
C ASP A 750 3.81 16.26 2.73
N PRO A 751 2.70 16.40 1.98
CA PRO A 751 2.05 17.67 1.62
C PRO A 751 1.30 18.32 2.80
N PRO A 752 0.93 19.61 2.70
CA PRO A 752 -0.01 20.25 3.62
C PRO A 752 -1.34 19.50 3.72
N SER A 753 -1.70 19.02 4.91
CA SER A 753 -2.82 18.08 5.11
C SER A 753 -4.16 18.54 4.49
N ASN A 754 -4.54 19.80 4.67
CA ASN A 754 -5.80 20.34 4.11
C ASN A 754 -5.70 20.85 2.67
N GLN A 755 -4.62 20.56 1.93
CA GLN A 755 -4.60 20.84 0.49
C GLN A 755 -5.49 19.87 -0.31
N TRP A 756 -5.82 18.69 0.25
CA TRP A 756 -6.58 17.67 -0.49
C TRP A 756 -8.09 17.86 -0.37
N PHE A 757 -8.78 18.01 -1.51
CA PHE A 757 -10.23 18.17 -1.56
C PHE A 757 -11.02 16.97 -1.00
N GLY A 758 -10.44 15.77 -0.93
CA GLY A 758 -11.09 14.60 -0.34
C GLY A 758 -11.55 14.81 1.12
N PHE A 759 -10.78 15.56 1.92
CA PHE A 759 -11.20 15.93 3.28
C PHE A 759 -12.41 16.86 3.31
N GLN A 760 -12.70 17.61 2.24
CA GLN A 760 -13.95 18.37 2.14
C GLN A 760 -15.13 17.42 1.96
N ALA A 761 -15.03 16.50 0.99
CA ALA A 761 -16.10 15.56 0.65
C ALA A 761 -16.43 14.60 1.80
N TRP A 762 -15.45 13.85 2.32
CA TRP A 762 -15.64 12.91 3.44
C TRP A 762 -16.22 13.56 4.70
N SER A 763 -15.86 14.82 4.94
CA SER A 763 -16.25 15.54 6.15
C SER A 763 -17.63 16.16 6.02
N MET A 764 -17.91 16.81 4.89
CA MET A 764 -19.23 17.42 4.64
C MET A 764 -20.32 16.39 4.41
N GLU A 765 -19.99 15.18 3.96
CA GLU A 765 -20.94 14.06 3.94
C GLU A 765 -21.47 13.76 5.36
N ARG A 766 -20.59 13.67 6.36
CA ARG A 766 -20.97 13.42 7.77
C ARG A 766 -21.81 14.57 8.35
N VAL A 767 -21.63 15.79 7.86
CA VAL A 767 -22.47 16.96 8.18
C VAL A 767 -23.82 16.87 7.46
N ALA A 768 -23.83 16.43 6.20
CA ALA A 768 -25.03 16.27 5.37
C ALA A 768 -25.94 15.15 5.91
N GLU A 769 -25.39 14.00 6.30
CA GLU A 769 -26.13 12.93 6.98
C GLU A 769 -26.73 13.40 8.31
N TYR A 770 -25.95 14.11 9.14
CA TYR A 770 -26.45 14.67 10.39
C TYR A 770 -27.58 15.70 10.15
N TYR A 771 -27.45 16.57 9.14
CA TYR A 771 -28.50 17.49 8.71
C TYR A 771 -29.74 16.73 8.19
N GLN A 772 -29.55 15.69 7.39
CA GLN A 772 -30.63 14.89 6.80
C GLN A 772 -31.46 14.19 7.88
N GLN A 773 -30.80 13.55 8.84
CA GLN A 773 -31.44 12.86 9.96
C GLN A 773 -32.13 13.81 10.95
N THR A 774 -31.57 15.00 11.22
CA THR A 774 -32.05 15.86 12.34
C THR A 774 -32.69 17.19 11.92
N GLY A 775 -32.44 17.67 10.70
CA GLY A 775 -32.78 19.02 10.27
C GLY A 775 -32.01 20.14 10.99
N ASN A 776 -30.85 19.85 11.60
CA ASN A 776 -30.11 20.83 12.40
C ASN A 776 -29.74 22.09 11.57
N ALA A 777 -30.22 23.26 12.01
CA ALA A 777 -30.07 24.52 11.29
C ALA A 777 -28.61 25.03 11.24
N ALA A 778 -27.76 24.70 12.22
CA ALA A 778 -26.35 25.06 12.21
C ALA A 778 -25.55 24.17 11.25
N ALA A 779 -25.88 22.88 11.14
CA ALA A 779 -25.36 22.00 10.09
C ALA A 779 -25.81 22.48 8.70
N LYS A 780 -27.10 22.84 8.53
CA LYS A 780 -27.61 23.46 7.30
C LYS A 780 -26.82 24.72 6.93
N THR A 781 -26.56 25.61 7.89
CA THR A 781 -25.81 26.85 7.66
C THR A 781 -24.40 26.60 7.09
N VAL A 782 -23.73 25.52 7.50
CA VAL A 782 -22.43 25.11 6.93
C VAL A 782 -22.64 24.55 5.52
N LEU A 783 -23.60 23.64 5.35
CA LEU A 783 -23.85 22.94 4.09
C LEU A 783 -24.28 23.87 2.97
N ASP A 784 -25.22 24.78 3.20
CA ASP A 784 -25.73 25.73 2.20
C ASP A 784 -24.56 26.44 1.49
N LYS A 785 -23.67 27.05 2.28
CA LYS A 785 -22.51 27.78 1.76
C LYS A 785 -21.43 26.87 1.17
N TRP A 786 -21.25 25.66 1.71
CA TRP A 786 -20.28 24.71 1.17
C TRP A 786 -20.73 24.11 -0.16
N VAL A 787 -22.02 23.78 -0.30
CA VAL A 787 -22.62 23.23 -1.52
C VAL A 787 -22.63 24.28 -2.63
N ASP A 788 -23.07 25.52 -2.34
CA ASP A 788 -22.95 26.66 -3.28
C ASP A 788 -21.51 26.79 -3.82
N TRP A 789 -20.52 26.72 -2.92
CA TRP A 789 -19.11 26.78 -3.30
C TRP A 789 -18.67 25.58 -4.15
N ALA A 790 -18.96 24.35 -3.71
CA ALA A 790 -18.51 23.12 -4.37
C ALA A 790 -19.15 22.97 -5.78
N LEU A 791 -20.45 23.27 -5.91
CA LEU A 791 -21.15 23.30 -7.20
C LEU A 791 -20.50 24.34 -8.14
N SER A 792 -20.18 25.55 -7.63
CA SER A 792 -19.45 26.58 -8.39
C SER A 792 -18.00 26.22 -8.80
N LYS A 793 -17.51 25.05 -8.37
CA LYS A 793 -16.20 24.47 -8.71
C LYS A 793 -16.33 23.07 -9.33
N THR A 794 -17.54 22.66 -9.73
CA THR A 794 -17.81 21.39 -10.40
C THR A 794 -18.12 21.62 -11.87
N THR A 795 -17.51 20.85 -12.76
CA THR A 795 -17.85 20.82 -14.19
C THR A 795 -18.36 19.44 -14.56
N ILE A 796 -19.60 19.37 -15.04
CA ILE A 796 -20.14 18.21 -15.75
C ILE A 796 -20.05 18.50 -17.25
N ASN A 797 -19.36 17.65 -18.00
CA ASN A 797 -19.18 17.82 -19.44
C ASN A 797 -20.36 17.22 -20.22
N PRO A 798 -20.64 17.66 -21.46
CA PRO A 798 -21.73 17.13 -22.29
C PRO A 798 -21.60 15.65 -22.68
N ASP A 799 -20.43 15.02 -22.48
CA ASP A 799 -20.19 13.58 -22.67
C ASP A 799 -20.39 12.75 -21.38
N GLY A 800 -20.76 13.40 -20.27
CA GLY A 800 -20.91 12.78 -18.95
C GLY A 800 -19.61 12.62 -18.16
N THR A 801 -18.45 12.98 -18.71
CA THR A 801 -17.23 13.10 -17.90
C THR A 801 -17.32 14.33 -16.99
N TYR A 802 -16.48 14.40 -15.95
CA TYR A 802 -16.50 15.51 -15.00
C TYR A 802 -15.11 16.05 -14.64
N ARG A 803 -15.13 17.18 -13.93
CA ARG A 803 -14.02 17.72 -13.14
C ARG A 803 -14.53 18.23 -11.80
N ILE A 804 -13.87 17.82 -10.74
CA ILE A 804 -14.05 18.31 -9.36
C ILE A 804 -12.70 18.88 -8.86
N PRO A 805 -12.67 19.73 -7.82
CA PRO A 805 -11.41 20.20 -7.24
C PRO A 805 -10.52 19.05 -6.77
N SER A 806 -9.20 19.23 -6.81
CA SER A 806 -8.24 18.27 -6.27
C SER A 806 -7.32 18.94 -5.23
N THR A 807 -6.46 19.86 -5.67
CA THR A 807 -5.59 20.64 -4.79
C THR A 807 -6.24 21.99 -4.43
N LEU A 808 -6.32 22.27 -3.14
CA LEU A 808 -6.75 23.52 -2.54
C LEU A 808 -5.54 24.29 -2.02
N GLN A 809 -5.53 25.59 -2.27
CA GLN A 809 -4.59 26.54 -1.67
C GLN A 809 -5.36 27.47 -0.73
N TRP A 810 -4.78 27.72 0.43
CA TRP A 810 -5.37 28.51 1.50
C TRP A 810 -4.60 29.81 1.70
N SER A 811 -5.28 30.84 2.22
CA SER A 811 -4.61 32.06 2.65
C SER A 811 -5.42 32.83 3.69
N GLY A 812 -4.70 33.57 4.54
CA GLY A 812 -5.31 34.33 5.64
C GLY A 812 -5.68 33.43 6.82
N ALA A 813 -6.72 33.81 7.57
CA ALA A 813 -7.13 33.12 8.79
C ALA A 813 -8.59 33.46 9.17
N PRO A 814 -9.30 32.58 9.90
CA PRO A 814 -10.65 32.87 10.39
C PRO A 814 -10.64 33.99 11.45
N ASP A 815 -11.81 34.53 11.76
CA ASP A 815 -11.99 35.35 12.96
C ASP A 815 -11.74 34.50 14.23
N THR A 816 -11.43 35.12 15.38
CA THR A 816 -11.39 34.36 16.65
C THR A 816 -12.81 33.93 17.05
N TRP A 817 -12.99 32.65 17.41
CA TRP A 817 -14.31 32.08 17.66
C TRP A 817 -15.03 32.74 18.83
N ASN A 818 -16.29 33.09 18.61
CA ASN A 818 -17.23 33.56 19.61
C ASN A 818 -18.58 32.90 19.35
N ALA A 819 -18.97 31.93 20.18
CA ALA A 819 -20.21 31.18 19.99
C ALA A 819 -21.50 32.05 20.05
N THR A 820 -21.45 33.22 20.71
CA THR A 820 -22.57 34.17 20.80
C THR A 820 -22.65 35.11 19.60
N THR A 821 -21.52 35.42 18.97
CA THR A 821 -21.45 36.25 17.76
C THR A 821 -20.31 35.74 16.87
N PRO A 822 -20.55 34.65 16.11
CA PRO A 822 -19.56 34.08 15.21
C PRO A 822 -19.06 35.11 14.19
N GLY A 823 -17.78 35.02 13.85
CA GLY A 823 -17.18 35.86 12.83
C GLY A 823 -17.73 35.58 11.43
N ALA A 824 -17.38 36.45 10.49
CA ALA A 824 -17.76 36.34 9.09
C ALA A 824 -16.65 35.70 8.23
N ASN A 825 -15.45 35.54 8.78
CA ASN A 825 -14.28 34.93 8.13
C ASN A 825 -13.90 35.59 6.80
N THR A 826 -14.17 36.90 6.63
CA THR A 826 -13.92 37.65 5.39
C THR A 826 -12.44 37.83 5.03
N GLY A 827 -11.53 37.32 5.87
CA GLY A 827 -10.08 37.26 5.64
C GLY A 827 -9.53 35.83 5.60
N LEU A 828 -10.37 34.80 5.49
CA LEU A 828 -9.98 33.41 5.26
C LEU A 828 -10.41 33.00 3.86
N HIS A 829 -9.46 32.69 2.99
CA HIS A 829 -9.72 32.42 1.57
C HIS A 829 -9.24 31.05 1.12
N VAL A 830 -9.97 30.46 0.17
CA VAL A 830 -9.59 29.24 -0.55
C VAL A 830 -9.54 29.49 -2.07
N THR A 831 -8.56 28.89 -2.75
CA THR A 831 -8.49 28.81 -4.21
C THR A 831 -8.24 27.37 -4.65
N VAL A 832 -8.99 26.90 -5.65
CA VAL A 832 -8.74 25.61 -6.29
C VAL A 832 -7.57 25.76 -7.27
N ALA A 833 -6.49 25.02 -7.05
CA ALA A 833 -5.28 25.09 -7.87
C ALA A 833 -5.35 24.14 -9.09
N ASP A 834 -5.95 22.96 -8.92
CA ASP A 834 -6.15 21.98 -9.97
C ASP A 834 -7.46 21.16 -9.78
N TYR A 835 -7.81 20.40 -10.81
CA TYR A 835 -9.06 19.65 -10.90
C TYR A 835 -8.81 18.21 -11.36
N THR A 836 -9.49 17.26 -10.72
CA THR A 836 -9.37 15.82 -10.97
C THR A 836 -10.69 15.23 -11.50
N ASN A 837 -10.62 14.00 -11.98
CA ASN A 837 -11.73 13.09 -12.21
C ASN A 837 -11.67 11.86 -11.28
N ASP A 838 -11.00 11.99 -10.13
CA ASP A 838 -11.01 11.03 -9.02
C ASP A 838 -12.43 10.51 -8.76
N VAL A 839 -12.55 9.19 -8.64
CA VAL A 839 -13.82 8.46 -8.53
C VAL A 839 -14.25 8.26 -7.08
N GLY A 840 -13.32 8.14 -6.14
CA GLY A 840 -13.62 8.01 -4.71
C GLY A 840 -14.05 9.35 -4.11
N VAL A 841 -13.33 10.43 -4.42
CA VAL A 841 -13.69 11.77 -3.95
C VAL A 841 -14.97 12.27 -4.63
N ALA A 842 -15.22 11.90 -5.90
CA ALA A 842 -16.50 12.19 -6.56
C ALA A 842 -17.68 11.41 -5.95
N ALA A 843 -17.47 10.19 -5.44
CA ALA A 843 -18.50 9.43 -4.75
C ALA A 843 -18.89 10.06 -3.40
N ALA A 844 -17.93 10.40 -2.56
CA ALA A 844 -18.17 11.09 -1.28
C ALA A 844 -18.87 12.44 -1.49
N TYR A 845 -18.48 13.17 -2.54
CA TYR A 845 -19.13 14.41 -2.93
C TYR A 845 -20.55 14.18 -3.43
N ALA A 846 -20.80 13.17 -4.26
CA ALA A 846 -22.14 12.79 -4.69
C ALA A 846 -23.03 12.36 -3.51
N LYS A 847 -22.50 11.67 -2.50
CA LYS A 847 -23.21 11.38 -1.24
C LYS A 847 -23.53 12.64 -0.45
N THR A 848 -22.56 13.54 -0.27
CA THR A 848 -22.76 14.85 0.36
C THR A 848 -23.92 15.61 -0.27
N LEU A 849 -23.92 15.72 -1.60
CA LEU A 849 -24.99 16.36 -2.37
C LEU A 849 -26.31 15.60 -2.24
N THR A 850 -26.30 14.26 -2.22
CA THR A 850 -27.51 13.42 -2.09
C THR A 850 -28.22 13.63 -0.75
N TYR A 851 -27.50 13.49 0.38
CA TYR A 851 -28.06 13.69 1.72
C TYR A 851 -28.49 15.15 1.95
N TYR A 852 -27.74 16.12 1.42
CA TYR A 852 -28.15 17.52 1.46
C TYR A 852 -29.44 17.77 0.65
N ALA A 853 -29.51 17.25 -0.58
CA ALA A 853 -30.64 17.47 -1.49
C ALA A 853 -31.95 16.86 -0.98
N ASP A 854 -31.93 15.62 -0.47
CA ASP A 854 -33.07 14.95 0.16
C ASP A 854 -33.74 15.84 1.23
N ARG A 855 -32.92 16.48 2.07
CA ARG A 855 -33.40 17.29 3.20
C ARG A 855 -33.71 18.74 2.86
N SER A 856 -33.02 19.32 1.88
CA SER A 856 -33.19 20.72 1.47
C SER A 856 -34.22 20.92 0.37
N GLY A 857 -34.47 19.90 -0.45
CA GLY A 857 -35.19 20.01 -1.72
C GLY A 857 -34.34 20.60 -2.87
N ASP A 858 -33.01 20.67 -2.70
CA ASP A 858 -32.12 21.29 -3.69
C ASP A 858 -31.97 20.44 -4.96
N THR A 859 -32.50 20.97 -6.06
CA THR A 859 -32.51 20.29 -7.36
C THR A 859 -31.18 20.34 -8.10
N GLU A 860 -30.31 21.31 -7.82
CA GLU A 860 -28.99 21.42 -8.48
C GLU A 860 -28.00 20.43 -7.85
N ALA A 861 -28.03 20.32 -6.51
CA ALA A 861 -27.32 19.28 -5.77
C ALA A 861 -27.78 17.87 -6.20
N ALA A 862 -29.08 17.60 -6.23
CA ALA A 862 -29.62 16.31 -6.69
C ALA A 862 -29.19 15.95 -8.12
N THR A 863 -29.30 16.91 -9.05
CA THR A 863 -28.94 16.71 -10.46
C THR A 863 -27.44 16.48 -10.62
N THR A 864 -26.61 17.21 -9.88
CA THR A 864 -25.15 17.08 -9.94
C THR A 864 -24.67 15.77 -9.30
N ALA A 865 -25.24 15.36 -8.17
CA ALA A 865 -25.00 14.03 -7.58
C ALA A 865 -25.30 12.92 -8.59
N LYS A 866 -26.48 12.97 -9.23
CA LYS A 866 -26.88 12.01 -10.27
C LYS A 866 -25.90 11.99 -11.45
N ALA A 867 -25.48 13.17 -11.91
CA ALA A 867 -24.57 13.32 -13.04
C ALA A 867 -23.16 12.79 -12.76
N LEU A 868 -22.63 12.98 -11.54
CA LEU A 868 -21.35 12.37 -11.12
C LEU A 868 -21.44 10.85 -11.12
N LEU A 869 -22.52 10.28 -10.57
CA LEU A 869 -22.73 8.83 -10.50
C LEU A 869 -22.96 8.21 -11.89
N ASP A 870 -23.72 8.87 -12.77
CA ASP A 870 -23.87 8.44 -14.17
C ASP A 870 -22.54 8.56 -14.94
N GLY A 871 -21.80 9.64 -14.73
CA GLY A 871 -20.51 9.88 -15.35
C GLY A 871 -19.48 8.81 -15.03
N MET A 872 -19.33 8.48 -13.74
CA MET A 872 -18.50 7.37 -13.27
C MET A 872 -18.95 6.03 -13.86
N TRP A 873 -20.26 5.73 -13.77
CA TRP A 873 -20.82 4.45 -14.21
C TRP A 873 -20.66 4.21 -15.72
N THR A 874 -20.80 5.25 -16.54
CA THR A 874 -20.74 5.14 -18.00
C THR A 874 -19.32 5.22 -18.56
N ASN A 875 -18.42 6.02 -17.97
CA ASN A 875 -17.13 6.31 -18.57
C ASN A 875 -15.93 5.57 -17.96
N TYR A 876 -16.01 5.15 -16.68
CA TYR A 876 -14.84 4.73 -15.90
C TYR A 876 -14.93 3.29 -15.36
N GLN A 877 -15.83 2.45 -15.89
CA GLN A 877 -15.92 1.04 -15.52
C GLN A 877 -14.88 0.15 -16.20
N ASP A 878 -14.39 -0.85 -15.45
CA ASP A 878 -13.63 -1.98 -15.99
C ASP A 878 -14.10 -3.33 -15.36
N SER A 879 -13.24 -4.36 -15.41
CA SER A 879 -13.50 -5.68 -14.81
C SER A 879 -13.36 -5.75 -13.29
N LEU A 880 -12.60 -4.85 -12.66
CA LEU A 880 -12.32 -4.84 -11.23
C LEU A 880 -13.25 -3.87 -10.49
N GLY A 881 -13.65 -2.75 -11.10
CA GLY A 881 -14.46 -1.76 -10.43
C GLY A 881 -14.90 -0.58 -11.31
N ILE A 882 -14.67 0.61 -10.78
CA ILE A 882 -14.76 1.91 -11.45
C ILE A 882 -13.46 2.68 -11.10
N ALA A 883 -12.61 2.97 -12.08
CA ALA A 883 -11.32 3.60 -11.85
C ALA A 883 -10.86 4.46 -13.04
N VAL A 884 -9.94 5.38 -12.78
CA VAL A 884 -9.40 6.33 -13.78
C VAL A 884 -7.87 6.27 -13.81
N PRO A 885 -7.23 6.49 -14.98
CA PRO A 885 -5.78 6.63 -15.03
C PRO A 885 -5.32 7.91 -14.33
N GLU A 886 -4.52 7.77 -13.29
CA GLU A 886 -3.79 8.85 -12.62
C GLU A 886 -2.30 8.81 -12.98
N THR A 887 -1.60 9.95 -12.85
CA THR A 887 -0.16 10.08 -13.16
C THR A 887 0.59 10.43 -11.89
N ARG A 888 1.57 9.61 -11.51
CA ARG A 888 2.27 9.71 -10.24
C ARG A 888 3.62 10.39 -10.40
N THR A 889 3.60 11.71 -10.55
CA THR A 889 4.82 12.54 -10.61
C THR A 889 5.60 12.54 -9.29
N ASP A 890 4.95 12.21 -8.19
CA ASP A 890 5.51 11.99 -6.86
C ASP A 890 6.39 10.74 -6.76
N TYR A 891 6.27 9.78 -7.70
CA TYR A 891 7.08 8.56 -7.70
C TYR A 891 8.54 8.79 -8.15
N ASN A 892 8.95 10.04 -8.36
CA ASN A 892 10.37 10.39 -8.38
C ASN A 892 11.02 10.28 -6.99
N ARG A 893 10.23 10.28 -5.90
CA ARG A 893 10.69 10.15 -4.51
C ARG A 893 11.03 8.72 -4.07
N PHE A 894 10.91 7.72 -4.94
CA PHE A 894 11.34 6.35 -4.62
C PHE A 894 12.84 6.24 -4.25
N ASP A 895 13.68 7.13 -4.79
CA ASP A 895 15.11 7.26 -4.45
C ASP A 895 15.40 8.38 -3.42
N ASP A 896 14.39 9.02 -2.81
CA ASP A 896 14.60 10.04 -1.77
C ASP A 896 15.32 9.46 -0.56
N ALA A 897 16.24 10.24 0.02
CA ALA A 897 17.02 9.85 1.18
C ALA A 897 16.16 9.87 2.46
N VAL A 898 16.07 8.73 3.14
CA VAL A 898 15.40 8.61 4.43
C VAL A 898 16.38 9.00 5.54
N TYR A 899 16.03 10.00 6.36
CA TYR A 899 16.90 10.38 7.47
C TYR A 899 17.08 9.24 8.47
N VAL A 900 18.34 8.91 8.77
CA VAL A 900 18.74 8.02 9.86
C VAL A 900 19.98 8.66 10.54
N PRO A 901 20.06 8.72 11.88
CA PRO A 901 21.21 9.31 12.57
C PRO A 901 22.54 8.64 12.17
N SER A 902 23.61 9.42 11.97
CA SER A 902 24.88 8.92 11.37
C SER A 902 25.67 7.90 12.19
N ALA A 903 25.28 7.67 13.46
CA ALA A 903 25.85 6.64 14.33
C ALA A 903 24.92 5.42 14.50
N TRP A 904 23.69 5.49 13.97
CA TRP A 904 22.68 4.44 14.06
C TRP A 904 22.80 3.52 12.84
N THR A 905 22.67 2.21 13.07
CA THR A 905 22.69 1.19 12.02
C THR A 905 21.85 -0.01 12.43
N GLY A 906 21.12 -0.59 11.47
CA GLY A 906 20.16 -1.66 11.72
C GLY A 906 19.73 -2.41 10.46
N LYS A 907 18.77 -3.33 10.63
CA LYS A 907 18.27 -4.22 9.57
C LYS A 907 16.74 -4.31 9.54
N MET A 908 16.16 -4.18 8.36
CA MET A 908 14.78 -4.61 8.08
C MET A 908 14.72 -6.16 8.08
N PRO A 909 13.54 -6.79 8.25
CA PRO A 909 13.44 -8.25 8.35
C PRO A 909 13.90 -9.03 7.11
N ASN A 910 13.79 -8.43 5.93
CA ASN A 910 14.31 -8.98 4.67
C ASN A 910 15.86 -8.91 4.54
N GLY A 911 16.54 -8.20 5.44
CA GLY A 911 17.98 -7.98 5.41
C GLY A 911 18.44 -6.65 4.80
N ASP A 912 17.52 -5.76 4.38
CA ASP A 912 17.85 -4.40 3.93
C ASP A 912 18.57 -3.61 5.03
N THR A 913 19.49 -2.72 4.63
CA THR A 913 20.32 -1.97 5.58
C THR A 913 19.70 -0.61 5.88
N VAL A 914 19.45 -0.37 7.16
CA VAL A 914 18.91 0.88 7.69
C VAL A 914 20.08 1.68 8.27
N ASN A 915 20.50 2.76 7.61
CA ASN A 915 21.61 3.62 8.02
C ASN A 915 21.50 5.02 7.36
N SER A 916 22.45 5.93 7.64
CA SER A 916 22.42 7.31 7.11
C SER A 916 22.73 7.46 5.61
N SER A 917 22.63 6.38 4.83
CA SER A 917 22.63 6.39 3.36
C SER A 917 21.40 5.67 2.76
N SER A 918 20.43 5.31 3.58
CA SER A 918 19.19 4.68 3.14
C SER A 918 18.30 5.65 2.34
N THR A 919 17.68 5.13 1.28
CA THR A 919 16.60 5.77 0.53
C THR A 919 15.28 5.03 0.76
N PHE A 920 14.15 5.60 0.35
CA PHE A 920 12.83 4.95 0.48
C PHE A 920 12.85 3.51 -0.07
N ILE A 921 13.34 3.31 -1.30
CA ILE A 921 13.47 2.00 -1.94
C ILE A 921 14.54 1.09 -1.29
N SER A 922 15.60 1.65 -0.66
CA SER A 922 16.63 0.84 -0.03
C SER A 922 16.17 0.16 1.28
N LEU A 923 15.09 0.65 1.87
CA LEU A 923 14.42 0.07 3.04
C LEU A 923 13.29 -0.91 2.67
N ARG A 924 12.95 -0.95 1.38
CA ARG A 924 11.76 -1.61 0.82
C ARG A 924 12.14 -2.39 -0.45
N SER A 925 13.28 -3.09 -0.44
CA SER A 925 13.84 -3.68 -1.68
C SER A 925 12.95 -4.77 -2.30
N PHE A 926 11.96 -5.27 -1.57
CA PHE A 926 10.87 -6.11 -2.09
C PHE A 926 10.14 -5.46 -3.27
N TYR A 927 10.03 -4.12 -3.32
CA TYR A 927 9.41 -3.39 -4.43
C TYR A 927 10.05 -3.67 -5.78
N LYS A 928 11.32 -4.10 -5.82
CA LYS A 928 12.02 -4.45 -7.06
C LYS A 928 11.50 -5.73 -7.73
N ASN A 929 10.63 -6.47 -7.04
CA ASN A 929 9.92 -7.63 -7.57
C ASN A 929 8.48 -7.31 -8.02
N ASP A 930 8.03 -6.06 -7.85
CA ASP A 930 6.67 -5.65 -8.26
C ASP A 930 6.51 -5.70 -9.80
N PRO A 931 5.41 -6.24 -10.35
CA PRO A 931 5.17 -6.27 -11.80
C PRO A 931 5.25 -4.91 -12.51
N ASN A 932 5.04 -3.80 -11.79
CA ASN A 932 5.12 -2.44 -12.28
C ASN A 932 6.46 -1.74 -11.99
N TRP A 933 7.40 -2.37 -11.28
CA TRP A 933 8.66 -1.73 -10.85
C TRP A 933 9.44 -1.08 -12.00
N SER A 934 9.46 -1.73 -13.17
CA SER A 934 10.08 -1.20 -14.40
C SER A 934 9.55 0.16 -14.86
N LYS A 935 8.31 0.55 -14.49
CA LYS A 935 7.78 1.91 -14.71
C LYS A 935 8.50 2.95 -13.84
N ILE A 936 8.85 2.58 -12.61
CA ILE A 936 9.54 3.43 -11.65
C ILE A 936 11.00 3.58 -12.07
N GLU A 937 11.68 2.50 -12.42
CA GLU A 937 13.05 2.54 -12.95
C GLU A 937 13.16 3.41 -14.21
N ALA A 938 12.19 3.29 -15.12
CA ALA A 938 12.13 4.14 -16.31
C ALA A 938 11.93 5.62 -15.97
N TYR A 939 11.16 5.95 -14.92
CA TYR A 939 10.96 7.34 -14.49
C TYR A 939 12.19 7.91 -13.79
N LEU A 940 12.78 7.18 -12.86
CA LEU A 940 14.02 7.55 -12.15
C LEU A 940 15.21 7.72 -13.11
N ALA A 941 15.24 6.96 -14.21
CA ALA A 941 16.19 7.14 -15.32
C ALA A 941 15.94 8.40 -16.20
N GLY A 942 14.98 9.25 -15.84
CA GLY A 942 14.63 10.47 -16.59
C GLY A 942 13.54 10.31 -17.65
N GLY A 943 12.74 9.24 -17.56
CA GLY A 943 11.58 9.01 -18.42
C GLY A 943 10.37 9.87 -18.08
N ALA A 944 9.21 9.52 -18.66
CA ALA A 944 7.95 10.13 -18.30
C ALA A 944 7.44 9.62 -16.94
N ALA A 945 6.70 10.47 -16.21
CA ALA A 945 6.05 10.06 -14.97
C ALA A 945 5.07 8.89 -15.22
N PRO A 946 5.06 7.86 -14.35
CA PRO A 946 4.30 6.64 -14.57
C PRO A 946 2.80 6.89 -14.35
N SER A 947 1.98 6.13 -15.05
CA SER A 947 0.52 6.14 -14.86
C SER A 947 -0.01 4.77 -14.45
N PHE A 948 -1.03 4.81 -13.61
CA PHE A 948 -1.69 3.69 -12.95
C PHE A 948 -3.20 3.93 -12.94
N THR A 949 -3.97 2.86 -12.85
CA THR A 949 -5.42 2.89 -12.68
C THR A 949 -5.71 2.10 -11.41
N TYR A 950 -5.97 2.77 -10.29
CA TYR A 950 -5.98 2.12 -8.97
C TYR A 950 -7.38 1.74 -8.48
N HIS A 951 -7.48 0.54 -7.95
CA HIS A 951 -8.65 -0.02 -7.30
C HIS A 951 -8.50 0.04 -5.79
N ARG A 952 -8.34 1.26 -5.27
CA ARG A 952 -8.34 1.54 -3.82
C ARG A 952 -9.65 1.05 -3.21
N PHE A 953 -9.58 0.14 -2.23
CA PHE A 953 -10.76 -0.51 -1.65
C PHE A 953 -11.75 0.51 -1.10
N TRP A 954 -11.26 1.55 -0.41
CA TRP A 954 -12.11 2.63 0.10
C TRP A 954 -12.90 3.32 -1.00
N ALA A 955 -12.26 3.64 -2.14
CA ALA A 955 -12.90 4.36 -3.24
C ALA A 955 -13.99 3.50 -3.90
N GLN A 956 -13.74 2.20 -4.10
CA GLN A 956 -14.74 1.29 -4.69
C GLN A 956 -15.93 1.08 -3.75
N ALA A 957 -15.67 0.92 -2.45
CA ALA A 957 -16.71 0.89 -1.43
C ALA A 957 -17.52 2.19 -1.40
N ASP A 958 -16.86 3.34 -1.53
CA ASP A 958 -17.49 4.66 -1.50
C ASP A 958 -18.38 4.93 -2.72
N ILE A 959 -17.93 4.54 -3.92
CA ILE A 959 -18.74 4.58 -5.15
C ILE A 959 -19.98 3.68 -5.02
N ALA A 960 -19.82 2.46 -4.48
CA ALA A 960 -20.95 1.57 -4.23
C ALA A 960 -21.94 2.20 -3.22
N LEU A 961 -21.44 2.72 -2.09
CA LEU A 961 -22.23 3.45 -1.11
C LEU A 961 -22.96 4.64 -1.73
N ALA A 962 -22.35 5.37 -2.66
CA ALA A 962 -22.96 6.51 -3.31
C ALA A 962 -24.12 6.12 -4.23
N MET A 963 -23.99 5.00 -4.96
CA MET A 963 -25.10 4.40 -5.69
C MET A 963 -26.22 3.98 -4.72
N GLY A 964 -25.89 3.26 -3.64
CA GLY A 964 -26.86 2.78 -2.66
C GLY A 964 -27.60 3.89 -1.89
N SER A 965 -26.94 5.02 -1.63
CA SER A 965 -27.51 6.19 -0.94
C SER A 965 -28.40 7.01 -1.87
N TYR A 966 -27.98 7.23 -3.12
CA TYR A 966 -28.83 7.84 -4.14
C TYR A 966 -30.10 6.99 -4.38
N ALA A 967 -29.94 5.66 -4.46
CA ALA A 967 -31.05 4.73 -4.55
C ALA A 967 -32.00 4.76 -3.34
N GLU A 968 -31.53 5.14 -2.15
CA GLU A 968 -32.38 5.23 -0.97
C GLU A 968 -33.25 6.48 -0.96
N LEU A 969 -32.63 7.62 -1.26
CA LEU A 969 -33.21 8.94 -0.98
C LEU A 969 -33.83 9.63 -2.23
N LEU A 970 -33.32 9.33 -3.43
CA LEU A 970 -33.66 10.06 -4.66
C LEU A 970 -34.20 9.14 -5.81
N GLU A 971 -34.66 7.92 -5.49
CA GLU A 971 -35.37 6.95 -6.38
C GLU A 971 -36.57 6.25 -5.71
#